data_AF-A0ABD4E508-F1
#
_entry.id   AF-A0ABD4E508-F1
#
_cell.length_a   1.000
_cell.length_b   1.000
_cell.length_c   1.000
_cell.angle_alpha   90.00
_cell.angle_beta   90.00
_cell.angle_gamma   90.00
#
_symmetry.space_group_name_H-M   'P 1'
#
loop_
_entity.id
_entity.type
_entity.pdbx_description
1 polymer ?
#
loop_
_entity_poly.entity_id
_entity_poly.type
_entity_poly.pdbx_seq_one_letter_code
_entity_poly.pdbx_strand_id
1 'polypeptide(L)'
;MAGEYSQGAHARASARDASGTRAPAAMLSRAQNWHSAGRLDDAAREYLAVLANEPDNPQALHQYGVLQFQRGAAADAEALLRQSIAIDAGVRALSDLGAILGDGGRADEALAQFDAALRVDPRDVQTLVRQGNTLIGLRRYAPALAAFDRALAVSPLVLDALCNRGSALRALGRHQEALDTYDRALMVEPRSFESWFNRALVLRALQRPADALQCVDRAIEIRPGVAVMLSMRGQTLVDLGRLNEALSAFNEAIAADPSLVEALYDSAVALERLGRAGEALARCERVLALEPGHARAHACRGNALLQLKRHDAALDSYARALDIDPGAHEVRCNQGTALRFLKRFDEALQSYDAVLANDARFGEAWTHRSSVLQDLHRYDDALRSLDRALELRPDHAANWLNRGNLHYATGRADDALAAYDRAIALDADYVDAHVARASLHLVEGDFARGWAEYEWRLRDPALARHDRAFAQPSWRGDAPLAGRTILIHAEQGFGDTLQFCRYVPHLAAQGARVVLEVPAPLRELVASLQGPAQVIARGESLPPFDCHCPLPSLPFALRATLPDMPRQTPYLHADPQRVRQWTERLGESRRPRIGLAWAGNPEHRNDHNRSIDFALLAPLFALDVEWVSLQKAVTARDDALLANAPVRRCGDELGDFADTAALVRSLDLVISVDSAVAHLAGALGHPVWVLLPDPPEWRWLRNRDDSRWYPDARLFRQAVAGRWASVIDAVCAALDRITR
;
A
#
# COMPACT_ATOMS: atom_id res chain seq x y z
N MET A 1 48.90 -18.09 -54.32
CA MET A 1 49.44 -18.35 -55.67
C MET A 1 48.78 -17.33 -56.60
N ALA A 2 49.46 -16.25 -56.95
CA ALA A 2 50.28 -16.09 -58.18
C ALA A 2 49.39 -16.02 -59.43
N GLY A 3 49.43 -15.05 -60.35
CA GLY A 3 50.23 -13.85 -60.64
C GLY A 3 49.48 -13.07 -61.77
N GLU A 4 49.57 -11.75 -61.88
CA GLU A 4 50.59 -10.95 -62.63
C GLU A 4 50.20 -10.54 -64.09
N TYR A 5 50.21 -9.21 -64.34
CA TYR A 5 50.44 -8.42 -65.59
C TYR A 5 49.51 -8.61 -66.82
N SER A 6 49.15 -7.65 -67.69
CA SER A 6 49.32 -6.18 -67.85
C SER A 6 48.69 -5.73 -69.19
N GLN A 7 48.61 -4.39 -69.39
CA GLN A 7 48.35 -3.58 -70.60
C GLN A 7 46.87 -3.30 -70.92
N GLY A 8 46.38 -2.06 -70.80
CA GLY A 8 46.63 -0.89 -71.69
C GLY A 8 45.35 -0.66 -72.53
N ALA A 9 44.89 0.51 -72.99
CA ALA A 9 45.20 1.93 -72.88
C ALA A 9 44.00 2.71 -73.47
N HIS A 10 43.82 3.98 -73.07
CA HIS A 10 43.01 5.05 -73.70
C HIS A 10 41.46 4.90 -73.70
N ALA A 11 40.66 5.89 -73.29
CA ALA A 11 40.70 7.30 -73.66
C ALA A 11 40.30 8.25 -72.51
N ARG A 12 41.19 9.19 -72.18
CA ARG A 12 40.85 10.45 -71.51
C ARG A 12 40.52 11.47 -72.60
N ALA A 13 39.25 11.79 -72.79
CA ALA A 13 38.85 12.95 -73.56
C ALA A 13 38.99 14.20 -72.68
N SER A 14 39.86 15.11 -73.14
CA SER A 14 40.18 16.40 -72.55
C SER A 14 39.08 17.42 -72.85
N ALA A 15 38.49 18.02 -71.82
CA ALA A 15 37.72 19.27 -71.91
C ALA A 15 38.46 20.37 -71.12
N ARG A 16 39.56 20.84 -71.67
CA ARG A 16 40.21 22.11 -71.28
C ARG A 16 39.87 23.15 -72.33
N ASP A 17 39.53 24.36 -71.91
CA ASP A 17 39.39 25.48 -72.85
C ASP A 17 40.78 26.02 -73.28
N ALA A 18 40.77 26.98 -74.21
CA ALA A 18 41.95 27.58 -74.83
C ALA A 18 42.93 28.29 -73.88
N SER A 19 42.62 28.39 -72.57
CA SER A 19 43.47 28.98 -71.54
C SER A 19 44.03 27.98 -70.51
N GLY A 20 43.76 26.68 -70.67
CA GLY A 20 44.30 25.62 -69.81
C GLY A 20 43.55 25.41 -68.49
N THR A 21 42.54 26.24 -68.21
CA THR A 21 41.53 26.03 -67.16
C THR A 21 40.54 24.93 -67.56
N ARG A 22 40.14 24.12 -66.57
CA ARG A 22 39.17 23.04 -66.77
C ARG A 22 37.76 23.64 -66.82
N ALA A 23 36.87 23.06 -67.62
CA ALA A 23 35.49 23.53 -67.71
C ALA A 23 34.79 23.52 -66.32
N PRO A 24 34.10 24.61 -65.92
CA PRO A 24 33.43 24.73 -64.61
C PRO A 24 32.49 23.57 -64.26
N ALA A 25 31.77 23.03 -65.25
CA ALA A 25 30.90 21.87 -65.07
C ALA A 25 31.64 20.61 -64.56
N ALA A 26 32.85 20.36 -65.05
CA ALA A 26 33.66 19.21 -64.61
C ALA A 26 34.23 19.42 -63.19
N MET A 27 34.48 20.66 -62.79
CA MET A 27 34.88 21.00 -61.42
C MET A 27 33.71 20.80 -60.44
N LEU A 28 32.50 21.24 -60.83
CA LEU A 28 31.29 21.08 -60.01
C LEU A 28 30.94 19.61 -59.75
N SER A 29 30.97 18.75 -60.78
CA SER A 29 30.74 17.31 -60.59
C SER A 29 31.78 16.68 -59.67
N ARG A 30 33.03 17.12 -59.74
CA ARG A 30 34.09 16.62 -58.85
C ARG A 30 33.92 17.11 -57.42
N ALA A 31 33.51 18.37 -57.23
CA ALA A 31 33.18 18.91 -55.92
C ALA A 31 32.05 18.11 -55.25
N GLN A 32 31.01 17.76 -56.02
CA GLN A 32 29.91 16.91 -55.56
C GLN A 32 30.39 15.52 -55.16
N ASN A 33 31.25 14.88 -55.97
CA ASN A 33 31.81 13.57 -55.63
C ASN A 33 32.64 13.60 -54.33
N TRP A 34 33.43 14.66 -54.11
CA TRP A 34 34.14 14.84 -52.84
C TRP A 34 33.20 15.09 -51.67
N HIS A 35 32.15 15.88 -51.89
CA HIS A 35 31.14 16.19 -50.88
C HIS A 35 30.39 14.92 -50.47
N SER A 36 29.95 14.10 -51.43
CA SER A 36 29.30 12.81 -51.16
C SER A 36 30.24 11.78 -50.51
N ALA A 37 31.55 11.89 -50.73
CA ALA A 37 32.56 11.04 -50.09
C ALA A 37 32.97 11.53 -48.68
N GLY A 38 32.34 12.58 -48.15
CA GLY A 38 32.66 13.16 -46.84
C GLY A 38 33.99 13.92 -46.78
N ARG A 39 34.66 14.13 -47.94
CA ARG A 39 35.91 14.89 -48.02
C ARG A 39 35.61 16.37 -48.14
N LEU A 40 35.16 16.95 -47.03
CA LEU A 40 34.63 18.31 -46.99
C LEU A 40 35.66 19.37 -47.42
N ASP A 41 36.95 19.22 -47.09
CA ASP A 41 38.00 20.19 -47.47
C ASP A 41 38.29 20.22 -48.97
N ASP A 42 38.27 19.04 -49.60
CA ASP A 42 38.46 18.95 -51.04
C ASP A 42 37.24 19.42 -51.80
N ALA A 43 36.04 19.10 -51.30
CA ALA A 43 34.80 19.63 -51.82
C ALA A 43 34.76 21.16 -51.72
N ALA A 44 35.10 21.73 -50.55
CA ALA A 44 35.15 23.18 -50.35
C ALA A 44 36.10 23.88 -51.33
N ARG A 45 37.32 23.34 -51.53
CA ARG A 45 38.28 23.90 -52.49
C ARG A 45 37.74 23.89 -53.91
N GLU A 46 37.10 22.80 -54.33
CA GLU A 46 36.57 22.69 -55.69
C GLU A 46 35.30 23.54 -55.87
N TYR A 47 34.43 23.67 -54.86
CA TYR A 47 33.29 24.61 -54.91
C TYR A 47 33.75 26.07 -55.00
N LEU A 48 34.74 26.48 -54.19
CA LEU A 48 35.34 27.80 -54.29
C LEU A 48 35.98 28.06 -55.66
N ALA A 49 36.62 27.05 -56.26
CA ALA A 49 37.18 27.16 -57.60
C ALA A 49 36.08 27.33 -58.67
N VAL A 50 34.93 26.66 -58.53
CA VAL A 50 33.77 26.89 -59.40
C VAL A 50 33.26 28.33 -59.24
N LEU A 51 33.06 28.78 -58.00
CA LEU A 51 32.56 30.13 -57.69
C LEU A 51 33.54 31.25 -58.08
N ALA A 52 34.84 30.97 -58.13
CA ALA A 52 35.83 31.93 -58.63
C ALA A 52 35.72 32.14 -60.16
N ASN A 53 35.29 31.13 -60.91
CA ASN A 53 35.08 31.21 -62.36
C ASN A 53 33.64 31.66 -62.71
N GLU A 54 32.66 31.22 -61.93
CA GLU A 54 31.24 31.51 -62.09
C GLU A 54 30.64 31.91 -60.73
N PRO A 55 30.79 33.18 -60.29
CA PRO A 55 30.34 33.64 -58.97
C PRO A 55 28.84 33.45 -58.71
N ASP A 56 28.03 33.52 -59.78
CA ASP A 56 26.58 33.38 -59.74
C ASP A 56 26.12 31.96 -60.11
N ASN A 57 26.96 30.93 -59.97
CA ASN A 57 26.54 29.55 -60.20
C ASN A 57 25.63 29.07 -59.05
N PRO A 58 24.29 28.92 -59.25
CA PRO A 58 23.36 28.68 -58.16
C PRO A 58 23.57 27.31 -57.51
N GLN A 59 23.98 26.30 -58.29
CA GLN A 59 24.21 24.95 -57.79
C GLN A 59 25.47 24.87 -56.93
N ALA A 60 26.55 25.58 -57.32
CA ALA A 60 27.76 25.68 -56.52
C ALA A 60 27.52 26.43 -55.21
N LEU A 61 26.78 27.55 -55.25
CA LEU A 61 26.40 28.32 -54.06
C LEU A 61 25.56 27.47 -53.08
N HIS A 62 24.55 26.75 -53.57
CA HIS A 62 23.70 25.87 -52.76
C HIS A 62 24.53 24.77 -52.08
N GLN A 63 25.29 24.00 -52.87
CA GLN A 63 26.03 22.86 -52.34
C GLN A 63 27.18 23.27 -51.42
N TYR A 64 27.82 24.41 -51.69
CA TYR A 64 28.83 24.96 -50.82
C TYR A 64 28.24 25.47 -49.50
N GLY A 65 27.07 26.11 -49.53
CA GLY A 65 26.39 26.52 -48.30
C GLY A 65 25.94 25.33 -47.44
N VAL A 66 25.42 24.25 -48.03
CA VAL A 66 25.13 23.00 -47.30
C VAL A 66 26.39 22.46 -46.63
N LEU A 67 27.53 22.48 -47.34
CA LEU A 67 28.82 22.07 -46.80
C LEU A 67 29.28 22.97 -45.64
N GLN A 68 29.06 24.28 -45.71
CA GLN A 68 29.37 25.20 -44.61
C GLN A 68 28.52 24.92 -43.38
N PHE A 69 27.25 24.58 -43.56
CA PHE A 69 26.39 24.16 -42.46
C PHE A 69 26.92 22.90 -41.78
N GLN A 70 27.37 21.89 -42.56
CA GLN A 70 28.00 20.68 -42.04
C GLN A 70 29.30 20.95 -41.25
N ARG A 71 29.95 22.10 -41.48
CA ARG A 71 31.13 22.56 -40.74
C ARG A 71 30.81 23.40 -39.51
N GLY A 72 29.52 23.64 -39.23
CA GLY A 72 29.06 24.50 -38.14
C GLY A 72 29.02 26.00 -38.48
N ALA A 73 29.29 26.40 -39.73
CA ALA A 73 29.24 27.79 -40.18
C ALA A 73 27.83 28.15 -40.69
N ALA A 74 26.86 28.20 -39.78
CA ALA A 74 25.44 28.36 -40.13
C ALA A 74 25.10 29.72 -40.79
N ALA A 75 25.76 30.81 -40.36
CA ALA A 75 25.54 32.14 -40.95
C ALA A 75 26.03 32.22 -42.40
N ASP A 76 27.21 31.66 -42.67
CA ASP A 76 27.77 31.59 -44.02
C ASP A 76 26.93 30.70 -44.93
N ALA A 77 26.46 29.56 -44.39
CA ALA A 77 25.54 28.68 -45.08
C ALA A 77 24.23 29.40 -45.48
N GLU A 78 23.60 30.11 -44.55
CA GLU A 78 22.39 30.88 -44.82
C GLU A 78 22.62 31.92 -45.93
N ALA A 79 23.70 32.70 -45.85
CA ALA A 79 24.04 33.70 -46.85
C ALA A 79 24.21 33.07 -48.25
N LEU A 80 24.98 31.99 -48.35
CA LEU A 80 25.22 31.28 -49.61
C LEU A 80 23.92 30.68 -50.20
N LEU A 81 23.05 30.12 -49.37
CA LEU A 81 21.76 29.58 -49.83
C LEU A 81 20.82 30.70 -50.27
N ARG A 82 20.74 31.82 -49.55
CA ARG A 82 19.94 32.98 -49.98
C ARG A 82 20.43 33.55 -51.31
N GLN A 83 21.74 33.62 -51.53
CA GLN A 83 22.31 34.04 -52.80
C GLN A 83 21.97 33.06 -53.93
N SER A 84 22.09 31.75 -53.67
CA SER A 84 21.67 30.70 -54.61
C SER A 84 20.19 30.84 -55.00
N ILE A 85 19.30 30.99 -54.01
CA ILE A 85 17.84 31.12 -54.19
C ILE A 85 17.46 32.39 -54.94
N ALA A 86 18.20 33.49 -54.74
CA ALA A 86 17.96 34.74 -55.47
C ALA A 86 18.24 34.60 -56.97
N ILE A 87 19.13 33.69 -57.36
CA ILE A 87 19.48 33.39 -58.75
C ILE A 87 18.55 32.32 -59.32
N ASP A 88 18.38 31.21 -58.61
CA ASP A 88 17.49 30.11 -58.96
C ASP A 88 16.82 29.55 -57.70
N ALA A 89 15.51 29.76 -57.59
CA ALA A 89 14.69 29.32 -56.47
C ALA A 89 14.38 27.82 -56.53
N GLY A 90 15.42 26.99 -56.55
CA GLY A 90 15.31 25.54 -56.60
C GLY A 90 14.74 24.93 -55.32
N VAL A 91 13.90 23.90 -55.46
CA VAL A 91 13.24 23.17 -54.35
C VAL A 91 14.22 22.76 -53.25
N ARG A 92 15.36 22.15 -53.63
CA ARG A 92 16.36 21.67 -52.68
C ARG A 92 17.05 22.81 -51.92
N ALA A 93 17.37 23.92 -52.59
CA ALA A 93 18.01 25.07 -51.94
C ALA A 93 17.06 25.74 -50.93
N LEU A 94 15.78 25.92 -51.30
CA LEU A 94 14.74 26.42 -50.40
C LEU A 94 14.53 25.48 -49.20
N SER A 95 14.47 24.17 -49.44
CA SER A 95 14.30 23.15 -48.40
C SER A 95 15.49 23.07 -47.44
N ASP A 96 16.72 23.18 -47.94
CA ASP A 96 17.92 23.20 -47.10
C ASP A 96 18.03 24.50 -46.31
N LEU A 97 17.65 25.65 -46.88
CA LEU A 97 17.58 26.91 -46.15
C LEU A 97 16.56 26.83 -45.01
N GLY A 98 15.38 26.25 -45.29
CA GLY A 98 14.36 26.00 -44.27
C GLY A 98 14.88 25.15 -43.11
N ALA A 99 15.62 24.08 -43.41
CA ALA A 99 16.23 23.22 -42.38
C ALA A 99 17.23 23.99 -41.51
N ILE A 100 18.14 24.77 -42.12
CA ILE A 100 19.14 25.58 -41.41
C ILE A 100 18.47 26.61 -40.49
N LEU A 101 17.43 27.28 -40.97
CA LEU A 101 16.66 28.25 -40.18
C LEU A 101 15.95 27.58 -39.00
N GLY A 102 15.39 26.38 -39.23
CA GLY A 102 14.72 25.58 -38.21
C GLY A 102 15.68 25.18 -37.08
N ASP A 103 16.87 24.69 -37.43
CA ASP A 103 17.91 24.31 -36.47
C ASP A 103 18.43 25.54 -35.68
N GLY A 104 18.38 26.73 -36.29
CA GLY A 104 18.65 28.01 -35.64
C GLY A 104 17.51 28.59 -34.80
N GLY A 105 16.40 27.85 -34.61
CA GLY A 105 15.23 28.28 -33.82
C GLY A 105 14.27 29.25 -34.53
N ARG A 106 14.53 29.58 -35.81
CA ARG A 106 13.71 30.50 -36.62
C ARG A 106 12.61 29.74 -37.37
N ALA A 107 11.75 29.08 -36.61
CA ALA A 107 10.80 28.08 -37.12
C ALA A 107 9.76 28.64 -38.10
N ASP A 108 9.23 29.86 -37.90
CA ASP A 108 8.26 30.43 -38.86
C ASP A 108 8.92 30.82 -40.19
N GLU A 109 10.18 31.28 -40.17
CA GLU A 109 10.95 31.51 -41.41
C GLU A 109 11.28 30.21 -42.12
N ALA A 110 11.60 29.14 -41.37
CA ALA A 110 11.78 27.81 -41.92
C ALA A 110 10.52 27.32 -42.66
N LEU A 111 9.35 27.47 -42.04
CA LEU A 111 8.07 27.14 -42.67
C LEU A 111 7.82 27.94 -43.96
N ALA A 112 8.14 29.23 -43.96
CA ALA A 112 8.02 30.06 -45.17
C ALA A 112 8.91 29.57 -46.32
N GLN A 113 10.12 29.08 -46.01
CA GLN A 113 11.00 28.48 -47.03
C GLN A 113 10.49 27.13 -47.52
N PHE A 114 9.94 26.29 -46.63
CA PHE A 114 9.31 25.04 -47.03
C PHE A 114 8.07 25.29 -47.91
N ASP A 115 7.24 26.29 -47.59
CA ASP A 115 6.10 26.68 -48.42
C ASP A 115 6.54 27.23 -49.78
N ALA A 116 7.67 27.95 -49.84
CA ALA A 116 8.27 28.37 -51.10
C ALA A 116 8.76 27.16 -51.92
N ALA A 117 9.46 26.20 -51.31
CA ALA A 117 9.90 24.97 -51.96
C ALA A 117 8.72 24.15 -52.51
N LEU A 118 7.64 24.02 -51.73
CA LEU A 118 6.44 23.26 -52.11
C LEU A 118 5.54 23.97 -53.13
N ARG A 119 5.73 25.28 -53.35
CA ARG A 119 5.13 25.97 -54.51
C ARG A 119 5.84 25.63 -55.81
N VAL A 120 7.15 25.35 -55.75
CA VAL A 120 7.96 24.95 -56.91
C VAL A 120 7.74 23.47 -57.22
N ASP A 121 7.81 22.59 -56.22
CA ASP A 121 7.44 21.18 -56.35
C ASP A 121 6.52 20.73 -55.20
N PRO A 122 5.20 20.66 -55.42
CA PRO A 122 4.24 20.23 -54.40
C PRO A 122 4.39 18.78 -53.93
N ARG A 123 5.17 17.95 -54.63
CA ARG A 123 5.37 16.51 -54.38
C ARG A 123 6.73 16.19 -53.77
N ASP A 124 7.56 17.18 -53.44
CA ASP A 124 8.86 16.94 -52.81
C ASP A 124 8.69 16.37 -51.38
N VAL A 125 8.92 15.06 -51.27
CA VAL A 125 8.71 14.29 -50.04
C VAL A 125 9.61 14.79 -48.90
N GLN A 126 10.87 15.10 -49.20
CA GLN A 126 11.84 15.53 -48.18
C GLN A 126 11.40 16.84 -47.53
N THR A 127 10.94 17.81 -48.33
CA THR A 127 10.42 19.09 -47.84
C THR A 127 9.13 18.91 -47.04
N LEU A 128 8.20 18.06 -47.50
CA LEU A 128 6.97 17.76 -46.75
C LEU A 128 7.27 17.15 -45.37
N VAL A 129 8.23 16.22 -45.29
CA VAL A 129 8.66 15.64 -44.01
C VAL A 129 9.33 16.67 -43.12
N ARG A 130 10.24 17.49 -43.65
CA ARG A 130 10.89 18.57 -42.88
C ARG A 130 9.89 19.58 -42.35
N GLN A 131 8.95 20.02 -43.19
CA GLN A 131 7.84 20.88 -42.79
C GLN A 131 7.02 20.26 -41.65
N GLY A 132 6.63 18.99 -41.81
CA GLY A 132 5.90 18.25 -40.77
C GLY A 132 6.66 18.18 -39.45
N ASN A 133 7.96 17.91 -39.48
CA ASN A 133 8.82 17.84 -38.29
C ASN A 133 8.92 19.19 -37.58
N THR A 134 9.12 20.29 -38.31
CA THR A 134 9.11 21.64 -37.74
C THR A 134 7.77 21.97 -37.09
N LEU A 135 6.66 21.58 -37.72
CA LEU A 135 5.31 21.77 -37.17
C LEU A 135 5.08 20.93 -35.89
N ILE A 136 5.62 19.72 -35.80
CA ILE A 136 5.62 18.92 -34.56
C ILE A 136 6.35 19.67 -33.44
N GLY A 137 7.53 20.23 -33.72
CA GLY A 137 8.30 21.03 -32.75
C GLY A 137 7.53 22.24 -32.23
N LEU A 138 6.73 22.87 -33.10
CA LEU A 138 5.81 23.97 -32.75
C LEU A 138 4.49 23.52 -32.11
N ARG A 139 4.30 22.22 -31.87
CA ARG A 139 3.03 21.61 -31.40
C ARG A 139 1.83 21.90 -32.32
N ARG A 140 2.07 22.23 -33.59
CA ARG A 140 1.04 22.43 -34.62
C ARG A 140 0.72 21.09 -35.29
N TYR A 141 0.09 20.18 -34.54
CA TYR A 141 -0.08 18.77 -34.93
C TYR A 141 -0.99 18.54 -36.15
N ALA A 142 -2.07 19.30 -36.31
CA ALA A 142 -2.98 19.13 -37.45
C ALA A 142 -2.32 19.53 -38.80
N PRO A 143 -1.65 20.70 -38.90
CA PRO A 143 -0.83 21.00 -40.07
C PRO A 143 0.29 19.99 -40.32
N ALA A 144 0.96 19.50 -39.26
CA ALA A 144 2.01 18.48 -39.39
C ALA A 144 1.46 17.19 -40.01
N LEU A 145 0.31 16.73 -39.52
CA LEU A 145 -0.39 15.56 -40.06
C LEU A 145 -0.70 15.71 -41.55
N ALA A 146 -1.21 16.87 -41.98
CA ALA A 146 -1.48 17.13 -43.39
C ALA A 146 -0.21 17.10 -44.26
N ALA A 147 0.92 17.60 -43.76
CA ALA A 147 2.21 17.51 -44.45
C ALA A 147 2.68 16.06 -44.60
N PHE A 148 2.56 15.24 -43.54
CA PHE A 148 2.91 13.81 -43.61
C PHE A 148 1.94 13.00 -44.49
N ASP A 149 0.64 13.29 -44.48
CA ASP A 149 -0.34 12.66 -45.37
C ASP A 149 0.01 12.93 -46.84
N ARG A 150 0.38 14.17 -47.17
CA ARG A 150 0.87 14.53 -48.51
C ARG A 150 2.16 13.79 -48.86
N ALA A 151 3.12 13.71 -47.93
CA ALA A 151 4.38 12.98 -48.15
C ALA A 151 4.13 11.50 -48.46
N LEU A 152 3.24 10.86 -47.69
CA LEU A 152 2.90 9.45 -47.82
C LEU A 152 1.99 9.14 -49.02
N ALA A 153 1.23 10.12 -49.51
CA ALA A 153 0.51 10.00 -50.77
C ALA A 153 1.45 9.96 -51.98
N VAL A 154 2.64 10.58 -51.88
CA VAL A 154 3.68 10.52 -52.91
C VAL A 154 4.56 9.28 -52.73
N SER A 155 5.05 9.02 -51.52
CA SER A 155 5.89 7.88 -51.19
C SER A 155 5.37 7.15 -49.94
N PRO A 156 4.64 6.03 -50.09
CA PRO A 156 3.95 5.36 -48.98
C PRO A 156 4.86 4.69 -47.93
N LEU A 157 6.15 4.51 -48.23
CA LEU A 157 7.11 3.71 -47.45
C LEU A 157 8.15 4.57 -46.71
N VAL A 158 7.93 5.87 -46.57
CA VAL A 158 8.86 6.76 -45.85
C VAL A 158 8.68 6.56 -44.35
N LEU A 159 9.59 5.80 -43.73
CA LEU A 159 9.52 5.43 -42.31
C LEU A 159 9.41 6.63 -41.38
N ASP A 160 10.26 7.65 -41.57
CA ASP A 160 10.23 8.88 -40.75
C ASP A 160 8.88 9.58 -40.80
N ALA A 161 8.25 9.64 -41.99
CA ALA A 161 6.94 10.22 -42.18
C ALA A 161 5.85 9.39 -41.47
N LEU A 162 5.93 8.05 -41.52
CA LEU A 162 5.00 7.16 -40.80
C LEU A 162 5.14 7.33 -39.28
N CYS A 163 6.36 7.29 -38.75
CA CYS A 163 6.61 7.48 -37.31
C CYS A 163 6.09 8.83 -36.79
N ASN A 164 6.40 9.91 -37.51
CA ASN A 164 6.03 11.26 -37.09
C ASN A 164 4.54 11.56 -37.35
N ARG A 165 3.93 10.97 -38.38
CA ARG A 165 2.47 10.95 -38.55
C ARG A 165 1.77 10.28 -37.39
N GLY A 166 2.24 9.09 -36.97
CA GLY A 166 1.70 8.38 -35.81
C GLY A 166 1.79 9.23 -34.53
N SER A 167 2.89 9.97 -34.38
CA SER A 167 3.09 10.88 -33.24
C SER A 167 2.13 12.07 -33.27
N ALA A 168 1.91 12.68 -34.44
CA ALA A 168 0.92 13.74 -34.62
C ALA A 168 -0.51 13.25 -34.32
N LEU A 169 -0.88 12.07 -34.82
CA LEU A 169 -2.19 11.45 -34.56
C LEU A 169 -2.41 11.16 -33.07
N ARG A 170 -1.38 10.65 -32.37
CA ARG A 170 -1.42 10.43 -30.92
C ARG A 170 -1.67 11.73 -30.17
N ALA A 171 -0.96 12.81 -30.52
CA ALA A 171 -1.12 14.12 -29.88
C ALA A 171 -2.52 14.73 -30.15
N LEU A 172 -3.15 14.39 -31.28
CA LEU A 172 -4.52 14.78 -31.63
C LEU A 172 -5.59 13.86 -31.02
N GLY A 173 -5.22 12.84 -30.23
CA GLY A 173 -6.17 11.86 -29.66
C GLY A 173 -6.71 10.83 -30.66
N ARG A 174 -6.22 10.82 -31.90
CA ARG A 174 -6.64 9.89 -32.97
C ARG A 174 -5.88 8.56 -32.84
N HIS A 175 -6.08 7.89 -31.71
CA HIS A 175 -5.26 6.74 -31.28
C HIS A 175 -5.36 5.53 -32.22
N GLN A 176 -6.53 5.21 -32.75
CA GLN A 176 -6.67 4.05 -33.66
C GLN A 176 -5.88 4.26 -34.96
N GLU A 177 -5.99 5.44 -35.58
CA GLU A 177 -5.24 5.76 -36.80
C GLU A 177 -3.73 5.83 -36.54
N ALA A 178 -3.32 6.22 -35.34
CA ALA A 178 -1.92 6.16 -34.92
C ALA A 178 -1.41 4.70 -34.91
N LEU A 179 -2.19 3.75 -34.38
CA LEU A 179 -1.85 2.32 -34.42
C LEU A 179 -1.70 1.81 -35.84
N ASP A 180 -2.68 2.09 -36.70
CA ASP A 180 -2.64 1.67 -38.10
C ASP A 180 -1.40 2.24 -38.82
N THR A 181 -0.99 3.46 -38.45
CA THR A 181 0.24 4.09 -38.97
C THR A 181 1.50 3.40 -38.47
N TYR A 182 1.58 3.03 -37.19
CA TYR A 182 2.73 2.31 -36.66
C TYR A 182 2.79 0.87 -37.17
N ASP A 183 1.65 0.21 -37.39
CA ASP A 183 1.63 -1.11 -38.02
C ASP A 183 2.20 -1.04 -39.44
N ARG A 184 1.87 0.01 -40.22
CA ARG A 184 2.51 0.28 -41.52
C ARG A 184 4.00 0.58 -41.39
N ALA A 185 4.42 1.36 -40.39
CA ALA A 185 5.83 1.65 -40.13
C ALA A 185 6.63 0.35 -39.86
N LEU A 186 6.05 -0.56 -39.08
CA LEU A 186 6.64 -1.86 -38.74
C LEU A 186 6.61 -2.86 -39.90
N MET A 187 5.72 -2.70 -40.87
CA MET A 187 5.80 -3.45 -42.13
C MET A 187 6.98 -2.98 -43.00
N VAL A 188 7.32 -1.69 -42.96
CA VAL A 188 8.49 -1.13 -43.66
C VAL A 188 9.78 -1.54 -42.97
N GLU A 189 9.86 -1.36 -41.65
CA GLU A 189 11.04 -1.69 -40.85
C GLU A 189 10.63 -2.42 -39.55
N PRO A 190 10.61 -3.77 -39.55
CA PRO A 190 10.19 -4.56 -38.39
C PRO A 190 11.07 -4.38 -37.14
N ARG A 191 12.33 -3.92 -37.31
CA ARG A 191 13.25 -3.65 -36.20
C ARG A 191 13.37 -2.15 -35.87
N SER A 192 12.34 -1.35 -36.16
CA SER A 192 12.28 0.06 -35.77
C SER A 192 11.97 0.22 -34.28
N PHE A 193 12.97 0.62 -33.49
CA PHE A 193 12.81 0.92 -32.06
C PHE A 193 11.73 1.99 -31.83
N GLU A 194 11.80 3.09 -32.58
CA GLU A 194 10.92 4.25 -32.45
C GLU A 194 9.46 3.87 -32.76
N SER A 195 9.22 2.99 -33.73
CA SER A 195 7.87 2.50 -34.06
C SER A 195 7.29 1.63 -32.94
N TRP A 196 8.06 0.66 -32.44
CA TRP A 196 7.62 -0.19 -31.32
C TRP A 196 7.35 0.63 -30.04
N PHE A 197 8.26 1.54 -29.71
CA PHE A 197 8.13 2.43 -28.55
C PHE A 197 6.86 3.29 -28.63
N ASN A 198 6.67 4.00 -29.75
CA ASN A 198 5.53 4.89 -29.87
C ASN A 198 4.20 4.13 -30.01
N ARG A 199 4.21 2.92 -30.60
CA ARG A 199 3.05 2.02 -30.61
C ARG A 199 2.67 1.60 -29.18
N ALA A 200 3.64 1.28 -28.33
CA ALA A 200 3.39 0.97 -26.91
C ALA A 200 2.70 2.13 -26.18
N LEU A 201 3.16 3.36 -26.39
CA LEU A 201 2.56 4.57 -25.81
C LEU A 201 1.08 4.73 -26.19
N VAL A 202 0.73 4.48 -27.45
CA VAL A 202 -0.67 4.53 -27.92
C VAL A 202 -1.51 3.42 -27.28
N LEU A 203 -0.99 2.20 -27.20
CA LEU A 203 -1.71 1.06 -26.60
C LEU A 203 -1.99 1.28 -25.11
N ARG A 204 -1.05 1.89 -24.37
CA ARG A 204 -1.29 2.30 -22.98
C ARG A 204 -2.38 3.37 -22.87
N ALA A 205 -2.37 4.38 -23.74
CA ALA A 205 -3.43 5.40 -23.78
C ALA A 205 -4.82 4.79 -24.07
N LEU A 206 -4.87 3.72 -24.87
CA LEU A 206 -6.07 2.94 -25.16
C LEU A 206 -6.44 1.91 -24.07
N GLN A 207 -5.75 1.89 -22.92
CA GLN A 207 -5.96 0.92 -21.85
C GLN A 207 -5.81 -0.55 -22.31
N ARG A 208 -4.84 -0.80 -23.21
CA ARG A 208 -4.44 -2.14 -23.68
C ARG A 208 -3.04 -2.51 -23.19
N PRO A 209 -2.82 -2.66 -21.87
CA PRO A 209 -1.48 -2.80 -21.31
C PRO A 209 -0.80 -4.13 -21.68
N ALA A 210 -1.56 -5.21 -21.97
CA ALA A 210 -0.98 -6.48 -22.41
C ALA A 210 -0.29 -6.37 -23.78
N ASP A 211 -0.94 -5.71 -24.74
CA ASP A 211 -0.37 -5.47 -26.07
C ASP A 211 0.77 -4.45 -26.00
N ALA A 212 0.64 -3.44 -25.13
CA ALA A 212 1.69 -2.47 -24.89
C ALA A 212 2.97 -3.15 -24.36
N LEU A 213 2.83 -4.10 -23.43
CA LEU A 213 3.97 -4.82 -22.87
C LEU A 213 4.75 -5.57 -23.95
N GLN A 214 4.06 -6.22 -24.90
CA GLN A 214 4.72 -6.88 -26.03
C GLN A 214 5.54 -5.88 -26.87
N CYS A 215 4.98 -4.71 -27.17
CA CYS A 215 5.70 -3.66 -27.89
C CYS A 215 6.92 -3.15 -27.12
N VAL A 216 6.80 -2.97 -25.80
CA VAL A 216 7.90 -2.55 -24.93
C VAL A 216 9.01 -3.59 -24.93
N ASP A 217 8.67 -4.87 -24.79
CA ASP A 217 9.65 -5.97 -24.80
C ASP A 217 10.36 -6.03 -26.17
N ARG A 218 9.65 -5.85 -27.29
CA ARG A 218 10.27 -5.74 -28.63
C ARG A 218 11.23 -4.56 -28.76
N ALA A 219 10.85 -3.39 -28.24
CA ALA A 219 11.74 -2.23 -28.25
C ALA A 219 13.01 -2.47 -27.41
N ILE A 220 12.88 -3.15 -26.26
CA ILE A 220 14.01 -3.52 -25.40
C ILE A 220 14.90 -4.58 -26.08
N GLU A 221 14.32 -5.57 -26.78
CA GLU A 221 15.07 -6.55 -27.57
C GLU A 221 15.94 -5.89 -28.66
N ILE A 222 15.42 -4.82 -29.29
CA ILE A 222 16.14 -4.08 -30.33
C ILE A 222 17.25 -3.21 -29.71
N ARG A 223 16.94 -2.50 -28.62
CA ARG A 223 17.88 -1.61 -27.93
C ARG A 223 17.83 -1.86 -26.41
N PRO A 224 18.65 -2.80 -25.90
CA PRO A 224 18.66 -3.13 -24.48
C PRO A 224 19.31 -2.02 -23.64
N GLY A 225 18.95 -1.96 -22.35
CA GLY A 225 19.56 -1.03 -21.38
C GLY A 225 19.05 0.41 -21.42
N VAL A 226 18.03 0.73 -22.23
CA VAL A 226 17.41 2.06 -22.23
C VAL A 226 16.54 2.22 -20.97
N ALA A 227 17.01 3.00 -19.99
CA ALA A 227 16.36 3.15 -18.69
C ALA A 227 14.88 3.54 -18.78
N VAL A 228 14.53 4.49 -19.66
CA VAL A 228 13.14 4.93 -19.89
C VAL A 228 12.25 3.79 -20.41
N MET A 229 12.79 2.86 -21.20
CA MET A 229 12.04 1.68 -21.67
C MET A 229 11.79 0.67 -20.56
N LEU A 230 12.80 0.43 -19.72
CA LEU A 230 12.67 -0.44 -18.55
C LEU A 230 11.68 0.12 -17.53
N SER A 231 11.68 1.44 -17.32
CA SER A 231 10.67 2.15 -16.52
C SER A 231 9.27 1.99 -17.12
N MET A 232 9.11 2.17 -18.44
CA MET A 232 7.84 1.95 -19.12
C MET A 232 7.33 0.50 -19.01
N ARG A 233 8.24 -0.48 -19.07
CA ARG A 233 7.94 -1.89 -18.82
C ARG A 233 7.39 -2.07 -17.42
N GLY A 234 8.06 -1.49 -16.41
CA GLY A 234 7.61 -1.48 -15.03
C GLY A 234 6.20 -0.91 -14.88
N GLN A 235 5.95 0.29 -15.41
CA GLN A 235 4.63 0.92 -15.36
C GLN A 235 3.55 0.06 -16.06
N THR A 236 3.86 -0.53 -17.21
CA THR A 236 2.90 -1.39 -17.92
C THR A 236 2.57 -2.65 -17.13
N LEU A 237 3.54 -3.21 -16.40
CA LEU A 237 3.34 -4.34 -15.49
C LEU A 237 2.51 -3.94 -14.25
N VAL A 238 2.64 -2.71 -13.76
CA VAL A 238 1.75 -2.14 -12.72
C VAL A 238 0.31 -2.07 -13.23
N ASP A 239 0.10 -1.60 -14.46
CA ASP A 239 -1.22 -1.52 -15.11
C ASP A 239 -1.86 -2.91 -15.27
N LEU A 240 -1.05 -3.97 -15.35
CA LEU A 240 -1.47 -5.39 -15.38
C LEU A 240 -1.62 -6.05 -13.98
N GLY A 241 -1.31 -5.33 -12.90
CA GLY A 241 -1.31 -5.90 -11.54
C GLY A 241 -0.12 -6.81 -11.21
N ARG A 242 0.88 -6.92 -12.10
CA ARG A 242 2.07 -7.78 -11.95
C ARG A 242 3.18 -7.07 -11.16
N LEU A 243 2.88 -6.71 -9.91
CA LEU A 243 3.70 -5.80 -9.10
C LEU A 243 5.15 -6.26 -8.85
N ASN A 244 5.38 -7.55 -8.61
CA ASN A 244 6.75 -8.07 -8.40
C ASN A 244 7.61 -7.96 -9.66
N GLU A 245 7.03 -8.22 -10.83
CA GLU A 245 7.73 -8.09 -12.11
C GLU A 245 7.94 -6.62 -12.48
N ALA A 246 6.96 -5.76 -12.17
CA ALA A 246 7.10 -4.32 -12.30
C ALA A 246 8.30 -3.81 -11.50
N LEU A 247 8.42 -4.25 -10.25
CA LEU A 247 9.54 -3.88 -9.38
C LEU A 247 10.90 -4.35 -9.93
N SER A 248 10.98 -5.53 -10.54
CA SER A 248 12.20 -5.98 -11.24
C SER A 248 12.56 -5.02 -12.37
N ALA A 249 11.60 -4.69 -13.23
CA ALA A 249 11.83 -3.78 -14.36
C ALA A 249 12.26 -2.36 -13.89
N PHE A 250 11.65 -1.85 -12.82
CA PHE A 250 12.10 -0.58 -12.23
C PHE A 250 13.51 -0.67 -11.65
N ASN A 251 13.88 -1.78 -11.01
CA ASN A 251 15.25 -1.97 -10.51
C ASN A 251 16.27 -1.99 -11.64
N GLU A 252 15.95 -2.63 -12.77
CA GLU A 252 16.79 -2.61 -13.98
C GLU A 252 16.88 -1.19 -14.56
N ALA A 253 15.78 -0.45 -14.60
CA ALA A 253 15.77 0.95 -15.04
C ALA A 253 16.68 1.83 -14.17
N ILE A 254 16.63 1.65 -12.84
CA ILE A 254 17.42 2.40 -11.86
C ILE A 254 18.89 1.97 -11.87
N ALA A 255 19.19 0.72 -12.24
CA ALA A 255 20.56 0.27 -12.45
C ALA A 255 21.16 0.89 -13.73
N ALA A 256 20.35 1.07 -14.78
CA ALA A 256 20.76 1.73 -16.02
C ALA A 256 20.90 3.25 -15.85
N ASP A 257 20.01 3.89 -15.09
CA ASP A 257 20.09 5.30 -14.71
C ASP A 257 19.67 5.50 -13.24
N PRO A 258 20.64 5.64 -12.31
CA PRO A 258 20.35 5.84 -10.89
C PRO A 258 19.65 7.15 -10.54
N SER A 259 19.62 8.11 -11.47
CA SER A 259 19.02 9.44 -11.31
C SER A 259 17.63 9.58 -11.93
N LEU A 260 17.11 8.52 -12.58
CA LEU A 260 15.77 8.52 -13.17
C LEU A 260 14.69 8.58 -12.09
N VAL A 261 14.21 9.79 -11.79
CA VAL A 261 13.28 10.10 -10.71
C VAL A 261 11.97 9.35 -10.87
N GLU A 262 11.42 9.26 -12.09
CA GLU A 262 10.15 8.59 -12.36
C GLU A 262 10.25 7.09 -12.02
N ALA A 263 11.33 6.41 -12.41
CA ALA A 263 11.52 5.01 -12.08
C ALA A 263 11.66 4.80 -10.56
N LEU A 264 12.37 5.70 -9.86
CA LEU A 264 12.48 5.65 -8.39
C LEU A 264 11.12 5.82 -7.72
N TYR A 265 10.35 6.82 -8.13
CA TYR A 265 9.03 7.11 -7.58
C TYR A 265 8.04 5.97 -7.88
N ASP A 266 7.93 5.52 -9.12
CA ASP A 266 7.00 4.44 -9.50
C ASP A 266 7.37 3.11 -8.81
N SER A 267 8.68 2.87 -8.58
CA SER A 267 9.13 1.73 -7.76
C SER A 267 8.69 1.85 -6.30
N ALA A 268 8.68 3.06 -5.73
CA ALA A 268 8.22 3.30 -4.37
C ALA A 268 6.72 3.00 -4.24
N VAL A 269 5.91 3.45 -5.20
CA VAL A 269 4.47 3.17 -5.26
C VAL A 269 4.21 1.66 -5.40
N ALA A 270 4.98 0.96 -6.23
CA ALA A 270 4.87 -0.50 -6.36
C ALA A 270 5.22 -1.21 -5.05
N LEU A 271 6.28 -0.77 -4.35
CA LEU A 271 6.69 -1.31 -3.04
C LEU A 271 5.63 -1.06 -1.96
N GLU A 272 5.00 0.11 -1.95
CA GLU A 272 3.89 0.45 -1.06
C GLU A 272 2.71 -0.52 -1.25
N ARG A 273 2.31 -0.78 -2.50
CA ARG A 273 1.23 -1.74 -2.83
C ARG A 273 1.59 -3.18 -2.49
N LEU A 274 2.88 -3.51 -2.44
CA LEU A 274 3.39 -4.80 -1.98
C LEU A 274 3.55 -4.89 -0.45
N GLY A 275 3.25 -3.82 0.30
CA GLY A 275 3.45 -3.76 1.75
C GLY A 275 4.93 -3.70 2.19
N ARG A 276 5.85 -3.41 1.27
CA ARG A 276 7.30 -3.31 1.52
C ARG A 276 7.69 -1.89 1.93
N ALA A 277 7.06 -1.41 3.01
CA ALA A 277 7.12 -0.01 3.44
C ALA A 277 8.55 0.52 3.69
N GLY A 278 9.44 -0.30 4.27
CA GLY A 278 10.82 0.10 4.52
C GLY A 278 11.61 0.40 3.23
N GLU A 279 11.38 -0.37 2.18
CA GLU A 279 12.02 -0.14 0.89
C GLU A 279 11.36 1.01 0.13
N ALA A 280 10.03 1.15 0.22
CA ALA A 280 9.32 2.30 -0.35
C ALA A 280 9.83 3.63 0.24
N LEU A 281 10.05 3.67 1.57
CA LEU A 281 10.65 4.81 2.26
C LEU A 281 12.03 5.16 1.69
N ALA A 282 12.92 4.18 1.54
CA ALA A 282 14.26 4.40 0.98
C ALA A 282 14.22 4.93 -0.47
N ARG A 283 13.26 4.48 -1.29
CA ARG A 283 13.07 5.01 -2.66
C ARG A 283 12.58 6.45 -2.64
N CYS A 284 11.61 6.78 -1.78
CA CYS A 284 11.13 8.14 -1.63
C CYS A 284 12.24 9.09 -1.15
N GLU A 285 13.09 8.68 -0.22
CA GLU A 285 14.22 9.48 0.25
C GLU A 285 15.22 9.79 -0.88
N ARG A 286 15.47 8.83 -1.77
CA ARG A 286 16.30 9.06 -2.97
C ARG A 286 15.65 10.03 -3.95
N VAL A 287 14.34 9.90 -4.20
CA VAL A 287 13.59 10.88 -5.03
C VAL A 287 13.73 12.27 -4.45
N LEU A 288 13.50 12.43 -3.14
CA LEU A 288 13.52 13.73 -2.47
C LEU A 288 14.94 14.32 -2.33
N ALA A 289 15.98 13.50 -2.41
CA ALA A 289 17.37 13.97 -2.49
C ALA A 289 17.69 14.57 -3.88
N LEU A 290 17.09 14.03 -4.94
CA LEU A 290 17.22 14.55 -6.31
C LEU A 290 16.28 15.74 -6.55
N GLU A 291 15.04 15.63 -6.08
CA GLU A 291 13.97 16.61 -6.26
C GLU A 291 13.23 16.87 -4.93
N PRO A 292 13.72 17.81 -4.10
CA PRO A 292 13.11 18.12 -2.80
C PRO A 292 11.65 18.59 -2.87
N GLY A 293 11.24 19.16 -4.01
CA GLY A 293 9.88 19.66 -4.29
C GLY A 293 8.92 18.61 -4.87
N HIS A 294 9.27 17.33 -4.90
CA HIS A 294 8.41 16.30 -5.49
C HIS A 294 7.23 15.91 -4.55
N ALA A 295 6.10 16.61 -4.67
CA ALA A 295 4.92 16.45 -3.80
C ALA A 295 4.45 15.00 -3.64
N ARG A 296 4.34 14.25 -4.75
CA ARG A 296 3.89 12.85 -4.74
C ARG A 296 4.85 11.92 -4.00
N ALA A 297 6.13 12.26 -3.92
CA ALA A 297 7.13 11.46 -3.20
C ALA A 297 7.06 11.73 -1.69
N HIS A 298 6.79 12.98 -1.28
CA HIS A 298 6.45 13.28 0.12
C HIS A 298 5.19 12.53 0.57
N ALA A 299 4.15 12.48 -0.29
CA ALA A 299 2.94 11.72 -0.01
C ALA A 299 3.21 10.21 0.15
N CYS A 300 3.91 9.59 -0.81
CA CYS A 300 4.27 8.18 -0.75
C CYS A 300 5.19 7.87 0.46
N ARG A 301 6.11 8.79 0.81
CA ARG A 301 6.91 8.69 2.03
C ARG A 301 6.03 8.68 3.28
N GLY A 302 5.02 9.55 3.33
CA GLY A 302 4.03 9.59 4.40
C GLY A 302 3.27 8.27 4.52
N ASN A 303 2.80 7.70 3.40
CA ASN A 303 2.10 6.42 3.38
C ASN A 303 3.00 5.27 3.89
N ALA A 304 4.26 5.22 3.45
CA ALA A 304 5.24 4.24 3.92
C ALA A 304 5.50 4.38 5.43
N LEU A 305 5.65 5.61 5.94
CA LEU A 305 5.84 5.88 7.36
C LEU A 305 4.60 5.51 8.19
N LEU A 306 3.40 5.71 7.65
CA LEU A 306 2.14 5.31 8.26
C LEU A 306 2.07 3.78 8.42
N GLN A 307 2.44 3.01 7.39
CA GLN A 307 2.53 1.55 7.45
C GLN A 307 3.59 1.07 8.46
N LEU A 308 4.69 1.81 8.61
CA LEU A 308 5.73 1.57 9.62
C LEU A 308 5.36 2.06 11.03
N LYS A 309 4.12 2.56 11.24
CA LYS A 309 3.63 3.13 12.50
C LYS A 309 4.43 4.34 13.02
N ARG A 310 5.15 5.03 12.14
CA ARG A 310 5.91 6.26 12.45
C ARG A 310 5.04 7.48 12.17
N HIS A 311 3.96 7.61 12.96
CA HIS A 311 2.85 8.54 12.67
C HIS A 311 3.26 10.02 12.66
N ASP A 312 4.10 10.48 13.59
CA ASP A 312 4.57 11.88 13.60
C ASP A 312 5.38 12.22 12.33
N ALA A 313 6.32 11.37 11.95
CA ALA A 313 7.11 11.56 10.73
C ALA A 313 6.24 11.47 9.45
N ALA A 314 5.16 10.69 9.49
CA ALA A 314 4.18 10.66 8.41
C ALA A 314 3.47 12.02 8.28
N LEU A 315 3.07 12.64 9.39
CA LEU A 315 2.45 13.98 9.37
C LEU A 315 3.37 15.03 8.76
N ASP A 316 4.66 15.03 9.11
CA ASP A 316 5.62 15.96 8.51
C ASP A 316 5.68 15.79 6.99
N SER A 317 5.66 14.54 6.52
CA SER A 317 5.72 14.23 5.09
C SER A 317 4.44 14.65 4.37
N TYR A 318 3.26 14.41 4.96
CA TYR A 318 2.00 14.87 4.40
C TYR A 318 1.88 16.40 4.39
N ALA A 319 2.34 17.08 5.43
CA ALA A 319 2.36 18.54 5.48
C ALA A 319 3.19 19.12 4.31
N ARG A 320 4.39 18.57 4.06
CA ARG A 320 5.22 18.98 2.92
C ARG A 320 4.57 18.71 1.57
N ALA A 321 3.88 17.58 1.42
CA ALA A 321 3.14 17.29 0.20
C ALA A 321 2.00 18.30 -0.03
N LEU A 322 1.26 18.66 1.02
CA LEU A 322 0.14 19.60 0.97
C LEU A 322 0.56 21.07 0.85
N ASP A 323 1.76 21.43 1.32
CA ASP A 323 2.36 22.75 1.07
C ASP A 323 2.64 22.97 -0.43
N ILE A 324 2.99 21.90 -1.15
CA ILE A 324 3.30 21.93 -2.59
C ILE A 324 2.02 21.76 -3.42
N ASP A 325 1.14 20.82 -3.04
CA ASP A 325 -0.15 20.57 -3.68
C ASP A 325 -1.30 20.57 -2.65
N PRO A 326 -1.90 21.74 -2.38
CA PRO A 326 -3.04 21.85 -1.46
C PRO A 326 -4.31 21.12 -1.92
N GLY A 327 -4.39 20.71 -3.19
CA GLY A 327 -5.54 20.02 -3.78
C GLY A 327 -5.52 18.50 -3.60
N ALA A 328 -4.45 17.94 -3.03
CA ALA A 328 -4.29 16.49 -2.85
C ALA A 328 -5.19 15.92 -1.74
N HIS A 329 -6.47 15.69 -2.04
CA HIS A 329 -7.48 15.19 -1.09
C HIS A 329 -7.12 13.85 -0.44
N GLU A 330 -6.56 12.91 -1.19
CA GLU A 330 -6.09 11.62 -0.69
C GLU A 330 -5.02 11.79 0.39
N VAL A 331 -4.06 12.71 0.16
CA VAL A 331 -2.98 13.03 1.10
C VAL A 331 -3.54 13.63 2.39
N ARG A 332 -4.52 14.55 2.28
CA ARG A 332 -5.19 15.13 3.46
C ARG A 332 -5.99 14.08 4.24
N CYS A 333 -6.62 13.12 3.57
CA CYS A 333 -7.28 11.99 4.24
C CYS A 333 -6.26 11.11 4.98
N ASN A 334 -5.12 10.80 4.35
CA ASN A 334 -4.05 10.01 4.98
C ASN A 334 -3.41 10.75 6.17
N GLN A 335 -3.31 12.08 6.09
CA GLN A 335 -2.93 12.92 7.24
C GLN A 335 -3.94 12.79 8.39
N GLY A 336 -5.24 12.85 8.10
CA GLY A 336 -6.29 12.60 9.10
C GLY A 336 -6.14 11.23 9.76
N THR A 337 -5.78 10.20 8.98
CA THR A 337 -5.58 8.84 9.49
C THR A 337 -4.36 8.76 10.42
N ALA A 338 -3.26 9.44 10.08
CA ALA A 338 -2.11 9.57 10.98
C ALA A 338 -2.46 10.33 12.27
N LEU A 339 -3.23 11.43 12.19
CA LEU A 339 -3.72 12.18 13.35
C LEU A 339 -4.61 11.32 14.27
N ARG A 340 -5.47 10.49 13.68
CA ARG A 340 -6.30 9.53 14.42
C ARG A 340 -5.44 8.54 15.22
N PHE A 341 -4.40 7.97 14.61
CA PHE A 341 -3.48 7.06 15.34
C PHE A 341 -2.72 7.76 16.47
N LEU A 342 -2.45 9.05 16.32
CA LEU A 342 -1.88 9.91 17.38
C LEU A 342 -2.93 10.40 18.39
N LYS A 343 -4.20 9.97 18.28
CA LYS A 343 -5.33 10.40 19.12
C LYS A 343 -5.61 11.90 19.08
N ARG A 344 -5.15 12.60 18.03
CA ARG A 344 -5.42 14.02 17.74
C ARG A 344 -6.73 14.14 16.96
N PHE A 345 -7.84 13.73 17.59
CA PHE A 345 -9.11 13.48 16.91
C PHE A 345 -9.74 14.74 16.31
N ASP A 346 -9.67 15.88 16.99
CA ASP A 346 -10.24 17.13 16.47
C ASP A 346 -9.54 17.58 15.18
N GLU A 347 -8.21 17.47 15.13
CA GLU A 347 -7.44 17.79 13.93
C GLU A 347 -7.70 16.77 12.81
N ALA A 348 -7.88 15.49 13.15
CA ALA A 348 -8.27 14.48 12.17
C ALA A 348 -9.63 14.80 11.53
N LEU A 349 -10.63 15.20 12.34
CA LEU A 349 -11.93 15.63 11.84
C LEU A 349 -11.83 16.87 10.94
N GLN A 350 -11.01 17.86 11.32
CA GLN A 350 -10.76 19.05 10.49
C GLN A 350 -10.16 18.67 9.12
N SER A 351 -9.23 17.72 9.06
CA SER A 351 -8.67 17.24 7.80
C SER A 351 -9.73 16.63 6.89
N TYR A 352 -10.62 15.79 7.42
CA TYR A 352 -11.71 15.19 6.63
C TYR A 352 -12.77 16.21 6.24
N ASP A 353 -13.18 17.09 7.15
CA ASP A 353 -14.16 18.14 6.89
C ASP A 353 -13.66 19.10 5.80
N ALA A 354 -12.35 19.42 5.76
CA ALA A 354 -11.75 20.23 4.71
C ALA A 354 -11.80 19.55 3.32
N VAL A 355 -11.62 18.22 3.25
CA VAL A 355 -11.81 17.47 1.99
C VAL A 355 -13.28 17.52 1.57
N LEU A 356 -14.20 17.25 2.50
CA LEU A 356 -15.64 17.18 2.23
C LEU A 356 -16.25 18.55 1.88
N ALA A 357 -15.68 19.65 2.37
CA ALA A 357 -16.05 21.00 1.99
C ALA A 357 -15.70 21.31 0.53
N ASN A 358 -14.64 20.69 -0.02
CA ASN A 358 -14.24 20.84 -1.41
C ASN A 358 -14.95 19.83 -2.34
N ASP A 359 -14.98 18.56 -1.94
CA ASP A 359 -15.63 17.46 -2.66
C ASP A 359 -16.43 16.56 -1.72
N ALA A 360 -17.72 16.85 -1.60
CA ALA A 360 -18.65 16.06 -0.79
C ALA A 360 -18.91 14.63 -1.34
N ARG A 361 -18.41 14.29 -2.54
CA ARG A 361 -18.49 12.94 -3.13
C ARG A 361 -17.23 12.11 -2.88
N PHE A 362 -16.23 12.66 -2.19
CA PHE A 362 -15.03 11.91 -1.81
C PHE A 362 -15.35 10.90 -0.69
N GLY A 363 -15.79 9.70 -1.11
CA GLY A 363 -16.37 8.69 -0.20
C GLY A 363 -15.46 8.23 0.94
N GLU A 364 -14.15 8.17 0.71
CA GLU A 364 -13.18 7.73 1.74
C GLU A 364 -13.12 8.68 2.94
N ALA A 365 -13.27 9.99 2.72
CA ALA A 365 -13.30 10.97 3.80
C ALA A 365 -14.50 10.73 4.74
N TRP A 366 -15.66 10.35 4.21
CA TRP A 366 -16.83 10.00 5.02
C TRP A 366 -16.61 8.76 5.87
N THR A 367 -16.00 7.71 5.31
CA THR A 367 -15.64 6.48 6.03
C THR A 367 -14.61 6.74 7.13
N HIS A 368 -13.58 7.55 6.85
CA HIS A 368 -12.56 7.86 7.85
C HIS A 368 -13.08 8.77 8.96
N ARG A 369 -13.91 9.77 8.59
CA ARG A 369 -14.62 10.63 9.54
C ARG A 369 -15.53 9.81 10.46
N SER A 370 -16.31 8.86 9.94
CA SER A 370 -17.15 7.98 10.76
C SER A 370 -16.32 7.20 11.77
N SER A 371 -15.14 6.75 11.38
CA SER A 371 -14.24 5.99 12.25
C SER A 371 -13.70 6.84 13.41
N VAL A 372 -13.33 8.11 13.16
CA VAL A 372 -12.91 9.03 14.24
C VAL A 372 -14.07 9.36 15.18
N LEU A 373 -15.26 9.58 14.63
CA LEU A 373 -16.46 9.83 15.45
C LEU A 373 -16.83 8.63 16.31
N GLN A 374 -16.61 7.41 15.83
CA GLN A 374 -16.74 6.19 16.61
C GLN A 374 -15.74 6.14 17.77
N ASP A 375 -14.47 6.48 17.53
CA ASP A 375 -13.43 6.54 18.59
C ASP A 375 -13.76 7.60 19.66
N LEU A 376 -14.51 8.66 19.28
CA LEU A 376 -15.04 9.69 20.19
C LEU A 376 -16.38 9.32 20.84
N HIS A 377 -16.90 8.11 20.62
CA HIS A 377 -18.23 7.66 21.06
C HIS A 377 -19.40 8.53 20.56
N ARG A 378 -19.20 9.30 19.47
CA ARG A 378 -20.25 10.12 18.80
C ARG A 378 -20.99 9.28 17.76
N TYR A 379 -21.68 8.24 18.22
CA TYR A 379 -22.22 7.19 17.34
C TYR A 379 -23.25 7.68 16.31
N ASP A 380 -24.10 8.64 16.66
CA ASP A 380 -25.09 9.17 15.71
C ASP A 380 -24.43 9.95 14.57
N ASP A 381 -23.39 10.73 14.88
CA ASP A 381 -22.61 11.45 13.86
C ASP A 381 -21.80 10.48 13.00
N ALA A 382 -21.27 9.42 13.60
CA ALA A 382 -20.56 8.36 12.91
C ALA A 382 -21.47 7.65 11.91
N LEU A 383 -22.70 7.30 12.32
CA LEU A 383 -23.69 6.67 11.44
C LEU A 383 -24.09 7.57 10.29
N ARG A 384 -24.38 8.86 10.54
CA ARG A 384 -24.68 9.82 9.45
C ARG A 384 -23.55 9.92 8.43
N SER A 385 -22.30 9.93 8.89
CA SER A 385 -21.13 9.95 8.01
C SER A 385 -21.03 8.66 7.19
N LEU A 386 -21.27 7.52 7.82
CA LEU A 386 -21.18 6.23 7.18
C LEU A 386 -22.32 5.95 6.20
N ASP A 387 -23.54 6.39 6.52
CA ASP A 387 -24.68 6.36 5.60
C ASP A 387 -24.35 7.15 4.34
N ARG A 388 -23.72 8.32 4.47
CA ARG A 388 -23.27 9.10 3.31
C ARG A 388 -22.20 8.37 2.50
N ALA A 389 -21.27 7.66 3.14
CA ALA A 389 -20.28 6.83 2.46
C ALA A 389 -20.94 5.67 1.68
N LEU A 390 -21.98 5.05 2.24
CA LEU A 390 -22.75 3.97 1.62
C LEU A 390 -23.66 4.45 0.48
N GLU A 391 -24.21 5.66 0.56
CA GLU A 391 -24.92 6.29 -0.56
C GLU A 391 -24.01 6.49 -1.79
N LEU A 392 -22.72 6.80 -1.56
CA LEU A 392 -21.74 6.98 -2.62
C LEU A 392 -21.20 5.66 -3.17
N ARG A 393 -21.01 4.65 -2.31
CA ARG A 393 -20.56 3.29 -2.67
C ARG A 393 -21.32 2.23 -1.87
N PRO A 394 -22.48 1.76 -2.37
CA PRO A 394 -23.30 0.77 -1.68
C PRO A 394 -22.72 -0.65 -1.73
N ASP A 395 -21.75 -0.89 -2.60
CA ASP A 395 -21.05 -2.16 -2.84
C ASP A 395 -19.75 -2.31 -2.02
N HIS A 396 -19.45 -1.37 -1.11
CA HIS A 396 -18.25 -1.42 -0.28
C HIS A 396 -18.49 -2.22 1.02
N ALA A 397 -18.13 -3.51 1.03
CA ALA A 397 -18.36 -4.43 2.15
C ALA A 397 -17.84 -3.91 3.51
N ALA A 398 -16.66 -3.27 3.52
CA ALA A 398 -16.07 -2.72 4.75
C ALA A 398 -16.92 -1.60 5.39
N ASN A 399 -17.64 -0.81 4.59
CA ASN A 399 -18.56 0.20 5.13
C ASN A 399 -19.78 -0.45 5.78
N TRP A 400 -20.28 -1.57 5.24
CA TRP A 400 -21.37 -2.34 5.87
C TRP A 400 -20.94 -2.98 7.19
N LEU A 401 -19.72 -3.54 7.25
CA LEU A 401 -19.13 -4.02 8.50
C LEU A 401 -19.06 -2.90 9.55
N ASN A 402 -18.52 -1.73 9.18
CA ASN A 402 -18.44 -0.58 10.09
C ASN A 402 -19.83 -0.13 10.58
N ARG A 403 -20.85 -0.24 9.72
CA ARG A 403 -22.23 0.13 10.06
C ARG A 403 -22.79 -0.86 11.07
N GLY A 404 -22.55 -2.16 10.85
CA GLY A 404 -22.91 -3.21 11.80
C GLY A 404 -22.24 -2.99 13.15
N ASN A 405 -20.95 -2.62 13.18
CA ASN A 405 -20.22 -2.31 14.41
C ASN A 405 -20.81 -1.11 15.16
N LEU A 406 -21.26 -0.06 14.46
CA LEU A 406 -21.94 1.09 15.07
C LEU A 406 -23.33 0.73 15.62
N HIS A 407 -24.10 -0.08 14.90
CA HIS A 407 -25.37 -0.61 15.40
C HIS A 407 -25.15 -1.51 16.62
N TYR A 408 -24.11 -2.36 16.60
CA TYR A 408 -23.70 -3.19 17.73
C TYR A 408 -23.34 -2.34 18.96
N ALA A 409 -22.54 -1.29 18.77
CA ALA A 409 -22.16 -0.37 19.84
C ALA A 409 -23.38 0.36 20.44
N THR A 410 -24.38 0.67 19.63
CA THR A 410 -25.62 1.34 20.07
C THR A 410 -26.73 0.38 20.49
N GLY A 411 -26.45 -0.92 20.63
CA GLY A 411 -27.41 -1.93 21.12
C GLY A 411 -28.51 -2.32 20.13
N ARG A 412 -28.40 -1.93 18.85
CA ARG A 412 -29.34 -2.29 17.79
C ARG A 412 -28.93 -3.59 17.12
N ALA A 413 -29.21 -4.71 17.78
CA ALA A 413 -28.78 -6.05 17.35
C ALA A 413 -29.30 -6.44 15.96
N ASP A 414 -30.58 -6.21 15.66
CA ASP A 414 -31.17 -6.57 14.37
C ASP A 414 -30.56 -5.78 13.21
N ASP A 415 -30.37 -4.47 13.39
CA ASP A 415 -29.71 -3.63 12.39
C ASP A 415 -28.24 -4.02 12.19
N ALA A 416 -27.55 -4.40 13.27
CA ALA A 416 -26.17 -4.87 13.20
C ALA A 416 -26.07 -6.16 12.39
N LEU A 417 -26.94 -7.13 12.67
CA LEU A 417 -27.02 -8.40 11.94
C LEU A 417 -27.29 -8.16 10.46
N ALA A 418 -28.29 -7.33 10.13
CA ALA A 418 -28.60 -7.00 8.75
C ALA A 418 -27.40 -6.37 8.02
N ALA A 419 -26.67 -5.46 8.67
CA ALA A 419 -25.48 -4.86 8.08
C ALA A 419 -24.33 -5.87 7.86
N TYR A 420 -24.09 -6.77 8.82
CA TYR A 420 -23.11 -7.85 8.64
C TYR A 420 -23.50 -8.80 7.51
N ASP A 421 -24.77 -9.17 7.41
CA ASP A 421 -25.27 -10.01 6.31
C ASP A 421 -25.09 -9.35 4.95
N ARG A 422 -25.27 -8.02 4.85
CA ARG A 422 -24.95 -7.27 3.63
C ARG A 422 -23.46 -7.25 3.30
N ALA A 423 -22.59 -7.10 4.30
CA ALA A 423 -21.14 -7.18 4.10
C ALA A 423 -20.73 -8.55 3.54
N ILE A 424 -21.24 -9.64 4.14
CA ILE A 424 -20.96 -11.02 3.73
C ILE A 424 -21.58 -11.35 2.37
N ALA A 425 -22.74 -10.76 2.03
CA ALA A 425 -23.33 -10.94 0.70
C ALA A 425 -22.51 -10.27 -0.41
N LEU A 426 -21.77 -9.20 -0.10
CA LEU A 426 -20.87 -8.52 -1.03
C LEU A 426 -19.52 -9.23 -1.15
N ASP A 427 -19.03 -9.77 -0.03
CA ASP A 427 -17.80 -10.57 0.03
C ASP A 427 -18.01 -11.76 0.98
N ALA A 428 -18.24 -12.93 0.40
CA ALA A 428 -18.56 -14.16 1.14
C ALA A 428 -17.38 -14.71 1.95
N ASP A 429 -16.16 -14.25 1.68
CA ASP A 429 -14.96 -14.66 2.42
C ASP A 429 -14.47 -13.54 3.38
N TYR A 430 -15.31 -12.53 3.64
CA TYR A 430 -14.94 -11.40 4.49
C TYR A 430 -14.89 -11.78 5.98
N VAL A 431 -13.74 -12.29 6.41
CA VAL A 431 -13.48 -12.83 7.75
C VAL A 431 -13.94 -11.90 8.88
N ASP A 432 -13.62 -10.61 8.80
CA ASP A 432 -13.96 -9.65 9.85
C ASP A 432 -15.48 -9.52 10.06
N ALA A 433 -16.28 -9.59 8.98
CA ALA A 433 -17.73 -9.53 9.06
C ALA A 433 -18.34 -10.79 9.70
N HIS A 434 -17.79 -11.96 9.38
CA HIS A 434 -18.17 -13.21 10.04
C HIS A 434 -17.84 -13.20 11.53
N VAL A 435 -16.65 -12.73 11.92
CA VAL A 435 -16.24 -12.64 13.33
C VAL A 435 -17.07 -11.61 14.11
N ALA A 436 -17.41 -10.48 13.49
CA ALA A 436 -18.31 -9.48 14.09
C ALA A 436 -19.72 -10.03 14.30
N ARG A 437 -20.26 -10.76 13.30
CA ARG A 437 -21.55 -11.46 13.41
C ARG A 437 -21.54 -12.55 14.47
N ALA A 438 -20.45 -13.33 14.56
CA ALA A 438 -20.24 -14.32 15.61
C ALA A 438 -20.29 -13.68 17.00
N SER A 439 -19.56 -12.58 17.19
CA SER A 439 -19.51 -11.84 18.45
C SER A 439 -20.89 -11.30 18.85
N LEU A 440 -21.68 -10.83 17.88
CA LEU A 440 -23.07 -10.42 18.11
C LEU A 440 -23.93 -11.61 18.58
N HIS A 441 -23.88 -12.76 17.90
CA HIS A 441 -24.61 -13.95 18.34
C HIS A 441 -24.21 -14.39 19.74
N LEU A 442 -22.91 -14.40 20.04
CA LEU A 442 -22.38 -14.77 21.35
C LEU A 442 -22.83 -13.81 22.45
N VAL A 443 -22.78 -12.49 22.24
CA VAL A 443 -23.15 -11.53 23.29
C VAL A 443 -24.65 -11.57 23.61
N GLU A 444 -25.49 -11.90 22.61
CA GLU A 444 -26.93 -12.10 22.75
C GLU A 444 -27.30 -13.47 23.32
N GLY A 445 -26.32 -14.37 23.50
CA GLY A 445 -26.54 -15.70 24.08
C GLY A 445 -26.88 -16.80 23.08
N ASP A 446 -26.85 -16.52 21.77
CA ASP A 446 -27.00 -17.53 20.71
C ASP A 446 -25.66 -18.22 20.44
N PHE A 447 -25.31 -19.14 21.33
CA PHE A 447 -24.02 -19.80 21.30
C PHE A 447 -23.91 -20.80 20.14
N ALA A 448 -25.03 -21.39 19.71
CA ALA A 448 -25.04 -22.34 18.61
C ALA A 448 -24.60 -21.68 17.29
N ARG A 449 -25.21 -20.54 16.93
CA ARG A 449 -24.77 -19.77 15.75
C ARG A 449 -23.46 -19.06 16.00
N GLY A 450 -23.26 -18.51 17.20
CA GLY A 450 -22.06 -17.78 17.58
C GLY A 450 -20.79 -18.60 17.42
N TRP A 451 -20.75 -19.83 17.95
CA TRP A 451 -19.57 -20.69 17.83
C TRP A 451 -19.29 -21.13 16.40
N ALA A 452 -20.32 -21.45 15.62
CA ALA A 452 -20.16 -21.84 14.23
C ALA A 452 -19.52 -20.72 13.39
N GLU A 453 -20.00 -19.48 13.59
CA GLU A 453 -19.45 -18.32 12.90
C GLU A 453 -18.07 -17.92 13.46
N TYR A 454 -17.80 -18.11 14.75
CA TYR A 454 -16.51 -17.78 15.37
C TYR A 454 -15.33 -18.60 14.83
N GLU A 455 -15.59 -19.73 14.17
CA GLU A 455 -14.56 -20.51 13.46
C GLU A 455 -13.96 -19.76 12.26
N TRP A 456 -14.64 -18.74 11.72
CA TRP A 456 -14.07 -17.90 10.67
C TRP A 456 -12.79 -17.18 11.09
N ARG A 457 -12.58 -16.94 12.39
CA ARG A 457 -11.33 -16.36 12.92
C ARG A 457 -10.10 -17.16 12.50
N LEU A 458 -10.23 -18.47 12.28
CA LEU A 458 -9.11 -19.34 11.86
C LEU A 458 -8.59 -18.98 10.46
N ARG A 459 -9.33 -18.17 9.69
CA ARG A 459 -8.93 -17.62 8.40
C ARG A 459 -8.29 -16.23 8.49
N ASP A 460 -8.20 -15.64 9.68
CA ASP A 460 -7.56 -14.34 9.89
C ASP A 460 -6.03 -14.45 9.68
N PRO A 461 -5.44 -13.68 8.75
CA PRO A 461 -3.98 -13.66 8.55
C PRO A 461 -3.18 -13.31 9.83
N ALA A 462 -3.73 -12.50 10.73
CA ALA A 462 -3.10 -12.14 12.00
C ALA A 462 -3.05 -13.31 13.00
N LEU A 463 -3.91 -14.32 12.82
CA LEU A 463 -3.87 -15.58 13.53
C LEU A 463 -2.96 -16.58 12.81
N ALA A 464 -2.98 -16.61 11.47
CA ALA A 464 -2.14 -17.50 10.65
C ALA A 464 -0.62 -17.36 10.93
N ARG A 465 -0.13 -16.16 11.29
CA ARG A 465 1.29 -15.95 11.65
C ARG A 465 1.75 -16.71 12.90
N HIS A 466 0.81 -17.16 13.74
CA HIS A 466 1.09 -17.97 14.93
C HIS A 466 0.68 -19.44 14.74
N ASP A 467 0.22 -19.80 13.55
CA ASP A 467 -0.25 -21.14 13.28
C ASP A 467 0.92 -22.11 13.14
N ARG A 468 0.74 -23.31 13.70
CA ARG A 468 1.68 -24.42 13.54
C ARG A 468 1.08 -25.35 12.50
N ALA A 469 1.79 -25.55 11.40
CA ALA A 469 1.37 -26.53 10.42
C ALA A 469 1.44 -27.95 11.04
N PHE A 470 0.28 -28.59 11.17
CA PHE A 470 0.16 -29.96 11.65
C PHE A 470 -0.20 -30.88 10.47
N ALA A 471 0.42 -32.06 10.42
CA ALA A 471 0.05 -33.10 9.45
C ALA A 471 -1.20 -33.86 9.91
N GLN A 472 -1.44 -33.89 11.22
CA GLN A 472 -2.60 -34.51 11.85
C GLN A 472 -3.87 -33.69 11.57
N PRO A 473 -5.05 -34.33 11.51
CA PRO A 473 -6.30 -33.63 11.25
C PRO A 473 -6.73 -32.75 12.43
N SER A 474 -7.40 -31.64 12.11
CA SER A 474 -8.11 -30.82 13.09
C SER A 474 -9.39 -31.52 13.51
N TRP A 475 -9.60 -31.69 14.82
CA TRP A 475 -10.80 -32.28 15.40
C TRP A 475 -11.86 -31.22 15.64
N ARG A 476 -13.06 -31.43 15.11
CA ARG A 476 -14.19 -30.47 15.17
C ARG A 476 -15.43 -31.08 15.82
N GLY A 477 -15.26 -32.12 16.63
CA GLY A 477 -16.38 -32.86 17.25
C GLY A 477 -17.03 -33.90 16.33
N ASP A 478 -16.36 -34.24 15.24
CA ASP A 478 -16.83 -35.11 14.16
C ASP A 478 -16.40 -36.58 14.30
N ALA A 479 -15.51 -36.88 15.26
CA ALA A 479 -15.03 -38.22 15.54
C ALA A 479 -14.91 -38.50 17.05
N PRO A 480 -15.06 -39.76 17.50
CA PRO A 480 -14.85 -40.15 18.89
C PRO A 480 -13.37 -39.96 19.29
N LEU A 481 -13.15 -39.59 20.55
CA LEU A 481 -11.81 -39.37 21.12
C LEU A 481 -11.30 -40.51 22.02
N ALA A 482 -12.15 -41.49 22.34
CA ALA A 482 -11.77 -42.57 23.25
C ALA A 482 -10.50 -43.31 22.76
N GLY A 483 -9.48 -43.33 23.62
CA GLY A 483 -8.18 -43.94 23.34
C GLY A 483 -7.25 -43.13 22.43
N ARG A 484 -7.70 -41.99 21.88
CA ARG A 484 -6.90 -41.12 21.02
C ARG A 484 -6.15 -40.07 21.84
N THR A 485 -4.99 -39.65 21.33
CA THR A 485 -4.24 -38.50 21.85
C THR A 485 -4.61 -37.25 21.05
N ILE A 486 -5.10 -36.23 21.75
CA ILE A 486 -5.48 -34.95 21.13
C ILE A 486 -4.58 -33.83 21.66
N LEU A 487 -4.00 -33.07 20.73
CA LEU A 487 -3.31 -31.82 21.04
C LEU A 487 -4.33 -30.68 21.12
N ILE A 488 -4.47 -30.10 22.30
CA ILE A 488 -5.20 -28.85 22.51
C ILE A 488 -4.18 -27.74 22.61
N HIS A 489 -4.25 -26.73 21.74
CA HIS A 489 -3.26 -25.68 21.70
C HIS A 489 -3.88 -24.30 21.91
N ALA A 490 -3.24 -23.50 22.76
CA ALA A 490 -3.59 -22.10 22.90
C ALA A 490 -3.35 -21.36 21.57
N GLU A 491 -4.28 -20.48 21.22
CA GLU A 491 -4.24 -19.65 20.01
C GLU A 491 -3.97 -18.18 20.42
N GLN A 492 -4.75 -17.69 21.38
CA GLN A 492 -4.89 -16.28 21.76
C GLN A 492 -4.26 -15.95 23.14
N GLY A 493 -4.77 -14.91 23.82
CA GLY A 493 -4.17 -14.34 25.03
C GLY A 493 -4.32 -15.22 26.27
N PHE A 494 -3.74 -14.78 27.39
CA PHE A 494 -3.81 -15.52 28.65
C PHE A 494 -5.25 -15.73 29.14
N GLY A 495 -6.12 -14.74 28.96
CA GLY A 495 -7.54 -14.81 29.33
C GLY A 495 -8.28 -15.94 28.61
N ASP A 496 -8.05 -16.11 27.31
CA ASP A 496 -8.66 -17.19 26.52
C ASP A 496 -8.18 -18.56 26.98
N THR A 497 -6.89 -18.66 27.30
CA THR A 497 -6.32 -19.91 27.81
C THR A 497 -6.97 -20.30 29.14
N LEU A 498 -7.04 -19.35 30.09
CA LEU A 498 -7.68 -19.54 31.37
C LEU A 498 -9.17 -19.84 31.22
N GLN A 499 -9.85 -19.19 30.27
CA GLN A 499 -11.28 -19.38 30.02
C GLN A 499 -11.56 -20.78 29.47
N PHE A 500 -10.92 -21.19 28.38
CA PHE A 500 -11.33 -22.37 27.63
C PHE A 500 -10.65 -23.67 28.07
N CYS A 501 -9.59 -23.63 28.89
CA CYS A 501 -9.00 -24.86 29.43
C CYS A 501 -10.00 -25.66 30.29
N ARG A 502 -11.08 -25.05 30.78
CA ARG A 502 -12.21 -25.70 31.46
C ARG A 502 -12.85 -26.87 30.69
N TYR A 503 -12.70 -26.89 29.36
CA TYR A 503 -13.25 -27.95 28.52
C TYR A 503 -12.36 -29.21 28.50
N VAL A 504 -11.09 -29.11 28.90
CA VAL A 504 -10.15 -30.24 28.90
C VAL A 504 -10.61 -31.42 29.78
N PRO A 505 -11.09 -31.22 31.02
CA PRO A 505 -11.68 -32.31 31.80
C PRO A 505 -12.79 -33.09 31.07
N HIS A 506 -13.57 -32.41 30.22
CA HIS A 506 -14.67 -33.04 29.47
C HIS A 506 -14.13 -33.95 28.36
N LEU A 507 -13.04 -33.56 27.69
CA LEU A 507 -12.38 -34.41 26.71
C LEU A 507 -11.75 -35.64 27.38
N ALA A 508 -11.11 -35.45 28.53
CA ALA A 508 -10.53 -36.54 29.30
C ALA A 508 -11.62 -37.54 29.76
N ALA A 509 -12.79 -37.04 30.18
CA ALA A 509 -13.95 -37.86 30.54
C ALA A 509 -14.51 -38.67 29.35
N GLN A 510 -14.30 -38.21 28.11
CA GLN A 510 -14.61 -38.97 26.88
C GLN A 510 -13.54 -40.02 26.53
N GLY A 511 -12.53 -40.21 27.37
CA GLY A 511 -11.45 -41.18 27.18
C GLY A 511 -10.30 -40.68 26.31
N ALA A 512 -10.22 -39.38 26.04
CA ALA A 512 -9.11 -38.76 25.30
C ALA A 512 -7.85 -38.62 26.17
N ARG A 513 -6.68 -38.87 25.59
CA ARG A 513 -5.39 -38.47 26.18
C ARG A 513 -5.07 -37.05 25.73
N VAL A 514 -5.30 -36.06 26.60
CA VAL A 514 -5.14 -34.65 26.22
C VAL A 514 -3.72 -34.17 26.46
N VAL A 515 -3.09 -33.63 25.42
CA VAL A 515 -1.86 -32.83 25.52
C VAL A 515 -2.26 -31.37 25.38
N LEU A 516 -2.01 -30.56 26.41
CA LEU A 516 -2.43 -29.16 26.45
C LEU A 516 -1.21 -28.24 26.33
N GLU A 517 -1.07 -27.57 25.18
CA GLU A 517 -0.06 -26.53 24.95
C GLU A 517 -0.59 -25.15 25.37
N VAL A 518 0.14 -24.47 26.26
CA VAL A 518 -0.22 -23.14 26.78
C VAL A 518 0.94 -22.16 26.69
N PRO A 519 0.70 -20.84 26.75
CA PRO A 519 1.78 -19.87 26.91
C PRO A 519 2.64 -20.18 28.14
N ALA A 520 3.97 -20.00 28.04
CA ALA A 520 4.91 -20.37 29.10
C ALA A 520 4.54 -19.82 30.51
N PRO A 521 4.09 -18.55 30.67
CA PRO A 521 3.68 -18.02 31.98
C PRO A 521 2.46 -18.71 32.62
N LEU A 522 1.69 -19.48 31.86
CA LEU A 522 0.51 -20.21 32.35
C LEU A 522 0.79 -21.67 32.65
N ARG A 523 1.91 -22.25 32.19
CA ARG A 523 2.18 -23.69 32.26
C ARG A 523 2.04 -24.25 33.67
N GLU A 524 2.70 -23.63 34.65
CA GLU A 524 2.72 -24.13 36.02
C GLU A 524 1.33 -24.09 36.66
N LEU A 525 0.59 -22.99 36.50
CA LEU A 525 -0.78 -22.88 36.99
C LEU A 525 -1.70 -23.91 36.32
N VAL A 526 -1.64 -24.04 34.99
CA VAL A 526 -2.54 -24.92 34.23
C VAL A 526 -2.23 -26.39 34.49
N ALA A 527 -1.04 -26.74 35.00
CA ALA A 527 -0.74 -28.09 35.47
C ALA A 527 -1.63 -28.54 36.65
N SER A 528 -2.28 -27.61 37.35
CA SER A 528 -3.28 -27.93 38.40
C SER A 528 -4.63 -28.40 37.85
N LEU A 529 -4.88 -28.23 36.55
CA LEU A 529 -6.11 -28.63 35.88
C LEU A 529 -6.26 -30.16 35.91
N GLN A 530 -7.47 -30.65 36.23
CA GLN A 530 -7.77 -32.07 36.15
C GLN A 530 -8.05 -32.50 34.70
N GLY A 531 -7.58 -33.67 34.30
CA GLY A 531 -7.85 -34.25 32.99
C GLY A 531 -6.74 -34.19 31.92
N PRO A 532 -5.87 -33.16 31.81
CA PRO A 532 -4.77 -33.23 30.85
C PRO A 532 -3.80 -34.34 31.25
N ALA A 533 -3.40 -35.15 30.27
CA ALA A 533 -2.34 -36.13 30.44
C ALA A 533 -0.96 -35.46 30.49
N GLN A 534 -0.81 -34.31 29.84
CA GLN A 534 0.41 -33.52 29.82
C GLN A 534 0.09 -32.05 29.54
N VAL A 535 0.71 -31.12 30.28
CA VAL A 535 0.70 -29.67 30.00
C VAL A 535 2.10 -29.26 29.58
N ILE A 536 2.21 -28.58 28.44
CA ILE A 536 3.48 -28.13 27.84
C ILE A 536 3.42 -26.63 27.55
N ALA A 537 4.58 -25.99 27.60
CA ALA A 537 4.70 -24.59 27.17
C ALA A 537 4.86 -24.51 25.65
N ARG A 538 4.28 -23.46 25.05
CA ARG A 538 4.50 -23.14 23.63
C ARG A 538 5.99 -23.01 23.36
N GLY A 539 6.47 -23.70 22.33
CA GLY A 539 7.88 -23.77 21.95
C GLY A 539 8.61 -25.02 22.44
N GLU A 540 8.01 -25.79 23.37
CA GLU A 540 8.52 -27.11 23.72
C GLU A 540 8.20 -28.16 22.65
N SER A 541 8.96 -29.26 22.65
CA SER A 541 8.73 -30.40 21.76
C SER A 541 7.36 -31.02 22.03
N LEU A 542 6.57 -31.17 20.97
CA LEU A 542 5.27 -31.84 21.07
C LEU A 542 5.46 -33.37 21.12
N PRO A 543 4.79 -34.07 22.05
CA PRO A 543 4.67 -35.53 21.96
C PRO A 543 3.84 -35.93 20.73
N PRO A 544 3.87 -37.21 20.30
CA PRO A 544 2.96 -37.69 19.26
C PRO A 544 1.49 -37.51 19.63
N PHE A 545 0.67 -37.11 18.66
CA PHE A 545 -0.79 -36.97 18.81
C PHE A 545 -1.50 -37.41 17.52
N ASP A 546 -2.79 -37.74 17.63
CA ASP A 546 -3.61 -38.28 16.54
C ASP A 546 -4.46 -37.21 15.84
N CYS A 547 -4.78 -36.11 16.54
CA CYS A 547 -5.54 -34.97 16.05
C CYS A 547 -5.30 -33.74 16.93
N HIS A 548 -5.68 -32.56 16.47
CA HIS A 548 -5.50 -31.31 17.22
C HIS A 548 -6.74 -30.42 17.21
N CYS A 549 -6.89 -29.54 18.20
CA CYS A 549 -7.96 -28.55 18.25
C CYS A 549 -7.48 -27.25 18.92
N PRO A 550 -7.70 -26.08 18.29
CA PRO A 550 -7.48 -24.80 18.96
C PRO A 550 -8.38 -24.67 20.19
N LEU A 551 -7.83 -24.17 21.29
CA LEU A 551 -8.56 -24.07 22.56
C LEU A 551 -9.90 -23.29 22.45
N PRO A 552 -10.00 -22.15 21.73
CA PRO A 552 -11.28 -21.45 21.54
C PRO A 552 -12.28 -22.15 20.60
N SER A 553 -11.88 -23.22 19.90
CA SER A 553 -12.77 -24.05 19.06
C SER A 553 -13.46 -25.17 19.85
N LEU A 554 -13.06 -25.43 21.10
CA LEU A 554 -13.67 -26.47 21.94
C LEU A 554 -15.18 -26.30 22.15
N PRO A 555 -15.72 -25.08 22.41
CA PRO A 555 -17.16 -24.89 22.51
C PRO A 555 -17.91 -25.27 21.22
N PHE A 556 -17.33 -24.95 20.05
CA PHE A 556 -17.89 -25.35 18.75
C PHE A 556 -17.88 -26.87 18.59
N ALA A 557 -16.72 -27.51 18.80
CA ALA A 557 -16.55 -28.95 18.65
C ALA A 557 -17.45 -29.76 19.60
N LEU A 558 -17.65 -29.26 20.82
CA LEU A 558 -18.52 -29.88 21.82
C LEU A 558 -19.99 -29.47 21.69
N ARG A 559 -20.33 -28.62 20.70
CA ARG A 559 -21.68 -28.08 20.48
C ARG A 559 -22.26 -27.42 21.73
N ALA A 560 -21.41 -26.70 22.46
CA ALA A 560 -21.75 -26.11 23.74
C ALA A 560 -22.80 -25.01 23.58
N THR A 561 -23.95 -25.20 24.22
CA THR A 561 -24.99 -24.17 24.34
C THR A 561 -24.90 -23.48 25.70
N LEU A 562 -25.53 -22.32 25.86
CA LEU A 562 -25.47 -21.57 27.12
C LEU A 562 -25.87 -22.42 28.35
N PRO A 563 -26.96 -23.23 28.34
CA PRO A 563 -27.28 -24.17 29.42
C PRO A 563 -26.21 -25.23 29.70
N ASP A 564 -25.56 -25.76 28.67
CA ASP A 564 -24.71 -26.96 28.74
C ASP A 564 -23.23 -26.67 29.02
N MET A 565 -22.87 -25.39 29.17
CA MET A 565 -21.46 -25.03 29.33
C MET A 565 -20.88 -25.44 30.69
N PRO A 566 -19.56 -25.76 30.76
CA PRO A 566 -18.89 -26.03 32.01
C PRO A 566 -18.82 -24.79 32.91
N ARG A 567 -19.60 -24.81 34.00
CA ARG A 567 -19.65 -23.71 34.99
C ARG A 567 -18.95 -24.05 36.31
N GLN A 568 -18.46 -25.27 36.46
CA GLN A 568 -17.91 -25.73 37.72
C GLN A 568 -16.56 -25.03 38.00
N THR A 569 -16.52 -24.31 39.11
CA THR A 569 -15.34 -23.64 39.66
C THR A 569 -15.11 -24.15 41.09
N PRO A 570 -13.85 -24.21 41.57
CA PRO A 570 -12.61 -24.00 40.81
C PRO A 570 -12.33 -25.14 39.83
N TYR A 571 -11.68 -24.81 38.70
CA TYR A 571 -11.06 -25.79 37.80
C TYR A 571 -9.54 -25.61 37.67
N LEU A 572 -9.00 -24.54 38.26
CA LEU A 572 -7.58 -24.35 38.50
C LEU A 572 -7.34 -24.16 39.99
N HIS A 573 -6.14 -24.51 40.46
CA HIS A 573 -5.78 -24.44 41.87
C HIS A 573 -4.42 -23.77 42.04
N ALA A 574 -4.35 -22.82 42.99
CA ALA A 574 -3.08 -22.23 43.39
C ALA A 574 -2.26 -23.22 44.24
N ASP A 575 -0.93 -23.16 44.13
CA ASP A 575 -0.03 -23.93 44.97
C ASP A 575 -0.18 -23.50 46.46
N PRO A 576 -0.59 -24.41 47.37
CA PRO A 576 -0.74 -24.10 48.79
C PRO A 576 0.52 -23.55 49.45
N GLN A 577 1.72 -23.92 48.97
CA GLN A 577 2.98 -23.40 49.52
C GLN A 577 3.17 -21.93 49.14
N ARG A 578 2.94 -21.56 47.87
CA ARG A 578 3.00 -20.17 47.42
C ARG A 578 1.93 -19.31 48.09
N VAL A 579 0.74 -19.86 48.32
CA VAL A 579 -0.33 -19.17 49.07
C VAL A 579 0.14 -18.83 50.49
N ARG A 580 0.76 -19.78 51.21
CA ARG A 580 1.31 -19.52 52.55
C ARG A 580 2.38 -18.42 52.52
N GLN A 581 3.29 -18.47 51.55
CA GLN A 581 4.33 -17.44 51.39
C GLN A 581 3.73 -16.05 51.15
N TRP A 582 2.69 -15.94 50.32
CA TRP A 582 1.99 -14.68 50.11
C TRP A 582 1.25 -14.22 51.36
N THR A 583 0.55 -15.10 52.06
CA THR A 583 -0.13 -14.76 53.31
C THR A 583 0.85 -14.25 54.38
N GLU A 584 2.00 -14.89 54.54
CA GLU A 584 3.07 -14.45 55.45
C GLU A 584 3.64 -13.08 55.01
N ARG A 585 3.91 -12.90 53.72
CA ARG A 585 4.44 -11.66 53.17
C ARG A 585 3.48 -10.49 53.31
N LEU A 586 2.18 -10.76 53.14
CA LEU A 586 1.17 -9.74 53.27
C LEU A 586 0.85 -9.39 54.74
N GLY A 587 1.13 -10.32 55.66
CA GLY A 587 0.90 -10.17 57.09
C GLY A 587 -0.57 -10.27 57.50
N GLU A 588 -0.83 -10.15 58.80
CA GLU A 588 -2.18 -10.09 59.35
C GLU A 588 -2.94 -8.87 58.81
N SER A 589 -4.19 -9.07 58.39
CA SER A 589 -5.08 -7.98 57.99
C SER A 589 -6.14 -7.70 59.04
N ARG A 590 -6.44 -6.41 59.25
CA ARG A 590 -7.54 -5.93 60.12
C ARG A 590 -8.75 -5.42 59.33
N ARG A 591 -8.65 -5.42 58.01
CA ARG A 591 -9.63 -4.88 57.05
C ARG A 591 -9.64 -5.74 55.78
N PRO A 592 -10.67 -5.69 54.94
CA PRO A 592 -10.68 -6.48 53.71
C PRO A 592 -9.47 -6.17 52.83
N ARG A 593 -8.83 -7.22 52.31
CA ARG A 593 -7.70 -7.12 51.38
C ARG A 593 -8.19 -7.33 49.95
N ILE A 594 -8.05 -6.31 49.12
CA ILE A 594 -8.65 -6.29 47.77
C ILE A 594 -7.58 -6.12 46.71
N GLY A 595 -7.58 -7.04 45.74
CA GLY A 595 -6.71 -7.00 44.57
C GLY A 595 -7.25 -6.10 43.47
N LEU A 596 -6.39 -5.36 42.79
CA LEU A 596 -6.78 -4.43 41.73
C LEU A 596 -5.99 -4.66 40.43
N ALA A 597 -6.70 -4.81 39.30
CA ALA A 597 -6.14 -4.83 37.95
C ALA A 597 -6.98 -3.93 37.01
N TRP A 598 -6.44 -2.81 36.58
CA TRP A 598 -7.21 -1.75 35.91
C TRP A 598 -6.96 -1.61 34.41
N ALA A 599 -5.96 -2.30 33.88
CA ALA A 599 -5.59 -2.23 32.47
C ALA A 599 -5.34 -3.61 31.87
N GLY A 600 -5.74 -3.77 30.62
CA GLY A 600 -5.48 -4.95 29.81
C GLY A 600 -4.09 -4.94 29.16
N ASN A 601 -3.98 -5.62 28.04
CA ASN A 601 -2.76 -5.61 27.23
C ASN A 601 -2.83 -4.42 26.26
N PRO A 602 -1.89 -3.45 26.31
CA PRO A 602 -1.89 -2.29 25.42
C PRO A 602 -1.85 -2.66 23.93
N GLU A 603 -1.31 -3.84 23.58
CA GLU A 603 -1.27 -4.34 22.19
C GLU A 603 -2.62 -4.90 21.70
N HIS A 604 -3.61 -5.02 22.58
CA HIS A 604 -4.95 -5.48 22.22
C HIS A 604 -5.71 -4.38 21.47
N ARG A 605 -6.31 -4.70 20.31
CA ARG A 605 -6.99 -3.72 19.43
C ARG A 605 -8.02 -2.85 20.14
N ASN A 606 -8.76 -3.41 21.10
CA ASN A 606 -9.80 -2.72 21.87
C ASN A 606 -9.37 -2.31 23.29
N ASP A 607 -8.06 -2.26 23.60
CA ASP A 607 -7.61 -1.98 24.98
C ASP A 607 -8.02 -0.59 25.48
N HIS A 608 -7.99 0.41 24.59
CA HIS A 608 -8.37 1.79 24.90
C HIS A 608 -9.79 1.92 25.46
N ASN A 609 -10.71 1.01 25.11
CA ASN A 609 -12.07 1.01 25.63
C ASN A 609 -12.22 0.22 26.93
N ARG A 610 -11.36 -0.78 27.19
CA ARG A 610 -11.50 -1.70 28.33
C ARG A 610 -10.65 -1.32 29.54
N SER A 611 -9.54 -0.62 29.32
CA SER A 611 -8.64 -0.15 30.36
C SER A 611 -9.15 1.16 30.97
N ILE A 612 -8.90 1.33 32.28
CA ILE A 612 -9.31 2.53 33.03
C ILE A 612 -8.06 3.36 33.33
N ASP A 613 -8.11 4.67 33.08
CA ASP A 613 -7.04 5.59 33.54
C ASP A 613 -6.93 5.50 35.06
N PHE A 614 -5.74 5.17 35.57
CA PHE A 614 -5.51 4.94 37.00
C PHE A 614 -5.97 6.12 37.87
N ALA A 615 -5.91 7.35 37.37
CA ALA A 615 -6.38 8.54 38.09
C ALA A 615 -7.87 8.46 38.47
N LEU A 616 -8.70 7.78 37.67
CA LEU A 616 -10.13 7.62 37.94
C LEU A 616 -10.42 6.67 39.11
N LEU A 617 -9.43 5.89 39.56
CA LEU A 617 -9.56 4.96 40.68
C LEU A 617 -9.39 5.64 42.04
N ALA A 618 -8.98 6.91 42.07
CA ALA A 618 -8.75 7.67 43.30
C ALA A 618 -9.88 7.57 44.35
N PRO A 619 -11.18 7.59 44.00
CA PRO A 619 -12.26 7.44 44.98
C PRO A 619 -12.23 6.13 45.77
N LEU A 620 -11.73 5.03 45.18
CA LEU A 620 -11.63 3.73 45.86
C LEU A 620 -10.68 3.77 47.05
N PHE A 621 -9.62 4.57 46.94
CA PHE A 621 -8.54 4.62 47.93
C PHE A 621 -8.92 5.40 49.20
N ALA A 622 -10.11 6.00 49.26
CA ALA A 622 -10.67 6.61 50.46
C ALA A 622 -11.37 5.59 51.39
N LEU A 623 -11.63 4.37 50.92
CA LEU A 623 -12.27 3.31 51.69
C LEU A 623 -11.28 2.60 52.62
N ASP A 624 -11.75 2.08 53.75
CA ASP A 624 -10.92 1.35 54.70
C ASP A 624 -10.64 -0.10 54.23
N VAL A 625 -9.75 -0.19 53.23
CA VAL A 625 -9.37 -1.42 52.53
C VAL A 625 -7.86 -1.51 52.45
N GLU A 626 -7.31 -2.73 52.53
CA GLU A 626 -5.92 -2.99 52.16
C GLU A 626 -5.83 -3.28 50.65
N TRP A 627 -5.42 -2.29 49.86
CA TRP A 627 -5.32 -2.41 48.42
C TRP A 627 -4.02 -3.10 47.99
N VAL A 628 -4.13 -4.08 47.10
CA VAL A 628 -3.00 -4.82 46.52
C VAL A 628 -3.06 -4.74 45.00
N SER A 629 -1.99 -4.30 44.35
CA SER A 629 -1.90 -4.28 42.90
C SER A 629 -1.65 -5.68 42.36
N LEU A 630 -2.54 -6.13 41.47
CA LEU A 630 -2.36 -7.31 40.62
C LEU A 630 -1.92 -6.93 39.20
N GLN A 631 -1.75 -5.63 38.92
CA GLN A 631 -1.34 -5.13 37.62
C GLN A 631 0.16 -5.35 37.42
N LYS A 632 0.54 -6.20 36.46
CA LYS A 632 1.94 -6.49 36.14
C LYS A 632 2.59 -5.43 35.25
N ALA A 633 1.93 -5.08 34.14
CA ALA A 633 2.42 -4.04 33.24
C ALA A 633 1.75 -2.70 33.59
N VAL A 634 2.55 -1.71 33.94
CA VAL A 634 2.11 -0.37 34.34
C VAL A 634 2.82 0.65 33.44
N THR A 635 2.08 1.63 32.91
CA THR A 635 2.68 2.70 32.11
C THR A 635 3.50 3.64 33.00
N ALA A 636 4.49 4.36 32.45
CA ALA A 636 5.29 5.30 33.25
C ALA A 636 4.43 6.37 33.95
N ARG A 637 3.32 6.77 33.33
CA ARG A 637 2.34 7.69 33.91
C ARG A 637 1.60 7.08 35.09
N ASP A 638 1.04 5.87 34.92
CA ASP A 638 0.33 5.18 35.98
C ASP A 638 1.26 4.82 37.14
N ASP A 639 2.52 4.50 36.84
CA ASP A 639 3.52 4.17 37.85
C ASP A 639 3.80 5.36 38.79
N ALA A 640 3.89 6.58 38.24
CA ALA A 640 4.04 7.80 39.03
C ALA A 640 2.83 8.07 39.94
N LEU A 641 1.62 7.78 39.47
CA LEU A 641 0.40 7.94 40.27
C LEU A 641 0.29 6.86 41.36
N LEU A 642 0.58 5.60 41.00
CA LEU A 642 0.56 4.46 41.89
C LEU A 642 1.56 4.62 43.03
N ALA A 643 2.66 5.36 42.83
CA ALA A 643 3.69 5.59 43.86
C ALA A 643 3.15 6.40 45.06
N ASN A 644 2.10 7.18 44.82
CA ASN A 644 1.46 8.03 45.81
C ASN A 644 0.10 7.48 46.28
N ALA A 645 -0.33 6.33 45.76
CA ALA A 645 -1.58 5.69 46.14
C ALA A 645 -1.35 4.70 47.31
N PRO A 646 -2.33 4.47 48.19
CA PRO A 646 -2.25 3.51 49.28
C PRO A 646 -2.44 2.06 48.77
N VAL A 647 -1.74 1.69 47.71
CA VAL A 647 -1.82 0.40 47.02
C VAL A 647 -0.48 -0.32 47.15
N ARG A 648 -0.47 -1.50 47.78
CA ARG A 648 0.72 -2.33 47.88
C ARG A 648 1.09 -2.87 46.50
N ARG A 649 2.33 -2.67 46.10
CA ARG A 649 2.87 -3.16 44.83
C ARG A 649 3.41 -4.57 45.01
N CYS A 650 2.97 -5.48 44.14
CA CYS A 650 3.46 -6.86 44.10
C CYS A 650 3.95 -7.27 42.70
N GLY A 651 3.84 -6.39 41.69
CA GLY A 651 4.06 -6.74 40.28
C GLY A 651 5.44 -7.32 39.97
N ASP A 652 6.51 -6.77 40.53
CA ASP A 652 7.90 -7.23 40.33
C ASP A 652 8.17 -8.61 40.95
N GLU A 653 7.29 -9.03 41.87
CA GLU A 653 7.39 -10.28 42.61
C GLU A 653 6.53 -11.39 41.99
N LEU A 654 5.68 -11.04 41.00
CA LEU A 654 4.87 -11.98 40.25
C LEU A 654 5.66 -12.53 39.07
N GLY A 655 6.31 -13.68 39.25
CA GLY A 655 7.05 -14.36 38.20
C GLY A 655 6.12 -14.83 37.08
N ASP A 656 5.12 -15.63 37.46
CA ASP A 656 4.17 -16.27 36.54
C ASP A 656 2.71 -16.18 37.04
N PHE A 657 1.80 -16.88 36.36
CA PHE A 657 0.40 -16.93 36.78
C PHE A 657 0.15 -17.85 37.98
N ALA A 658 1.07 -18.75 38.34
CA ALA A 658 0.95 -19.53 39.57
C ALA A 658 1.21 -18.65 40.80
N ASP A 659 2.17 -17.72 40.72
CA ASP A 659 2.35 -16.67 41.74
C ASP A 659 1.14 -15.76 41.84
N THR A 660 0.61 -15.33 40.69
CA THR A 660 -0.58 -14.47 40.64
C THR A 660 -1.79 -15.18 41.23
N ALA A 661 -1.96 -16.48 40.96
CA ALA A 661 -3.03 -17.29 41.53
C ALA A 661 -2.89 -17.44 43.06
N ALA A 662 -1.67 -17.65 43.53
CA ALA A 662 -1.39 -17.74 44.96
C ALA A 662 -1.68 -16.42 45.67
N LEU A 663 -1.25 -15.28 45.08
CA LEU A 663 -1.58 -13.95 45.59
C LEU A 663 -3.09 -13.75 45.63
N VAL A 664 -3.82 -14.03 44.54
CA VAL A 664 -5.30 -13.93 44.48
C VAL A 664 -5.96 -14.72 45.61
N ARG A 665 -5.47 -15.92 45.93
CA ARG A 665 -6.01 -16.75 47.02
C ARG A 665 -5.72 -16.22 48.43
N SER A 666 -4.80 -15.27 48.58
CA SER A 666 -4.50 -14.56 49.83
C SER A 666 -5.25 -13.22 49.97
N LEU A 667 -6.18 -12.93 49.06
CA LEU A 667 -7.06 -11.74 49.08
C LEU A 667 -8.48 -12.16 49.46
N ASP A 668 -9.33 -11.18 49.80
CA ASP A 668 -10.76 -11.40 50.06
C ASP A 668 -11.62 -11.19 48.79
N LEU A 669 -11.17 -10.30 47.90
CA LEU A 669 -11.84 -9.95 46.66
C LEU A 669 -10.83 -9.50 45.61
N VAL A 670 -11.11 -9.80 44.35
CA VAL A 670 -10.41 -9.22 43.19
C VAL A 670 -11.33 -8.25 42.46
N ILE A 671 -10.84 -7.05 42.15
CA ILE A 671 -11.49 -6.08 41.29
C ILE A 671 -10.63 -5.94 40.04
N SER A 672 -11.21 -6.24 38.88
CA SER A 672 -10.48 -6.22 37.61
C SER A 672 -11.32 -5.62 36.49
N VAL A 673 -10.70 -4.95 35.53
CA VAL A 673 -11.31 -4.83 34.20
C VAL A 673 -11.40 -6.20 33.54
N ASP A 674 -12.09 -6.31 32.40
CA ASP A 674 -12.04 -7.51 31.57
C ASP A 674 -10.57 -7.84 31.21
N SER A 675 -9.95 -8.81 31.89
CA SER A 675 -8.51 -9.09 31.82
C SER A 675 -8.21 -10.54 32.19
N ALA A 676 -6.96 -10.98 31.97
CA ALA A 676 -6.51 -12.30 32.40
C ALA A 676 -6.67 -12.50 33.92
N VAL A 677 -6.57 -11.44 34.73
CA VAL A 677 -6.77 -11.50 36.19
C VAL A 677 -8.23 -11.79 36.54
N ALA A 678 -9.19 -11.21 35.81
CA ALA A 678 -10.62 -11.52 35.98
C ALA A 678 -10.90 -13.00 35.69
N HIS A 679 -10.36 -13.51 34.58
CA HIS A 679 -10.50 -14.92 34.22
C HIS A 679 -9.79 -15.87 35.20
N LEU A 680 -8.64 -15.45 35.73
CA LEU A 680 -7.89 -16.21 36.73
C LEU A 680 -8.68 -16.35 38.04
N ALA A 681 -9.16 -15.23 38.60
CA ALA A 681 -9.94 -15.24 39.83
C ALA A 681 -11.20 -16.11 39.68
N GLY A 682 -11.90 -15.97 38.55
CA GLY A 682 -13.05 -16.81 38.20
C GLY A 682 -12.69 -18.31 38.10
N ALA A 683 -11.55 -18.66 37.46
CA ALA A 683 -11.11 -20.04 37.34
C ALA A 683 -10.75 -20.69 38.69
N LEU A 684 -10.29 -19.88 39.64
CA LEU A 684 -9.97 -20.28 41.02
C LEU A 684 -11.20 -20.33 41.94
N GLY A 685 -12.40 -20.00 41.44
CA GLY A 685 -13.60 -19.87 42.28
C GLY A 685 -13.40 -18.83 43.39
N HIS A 686 -12.70 -17.73 43.07
CA HIS A 686 -12.45 -16.63 44.00
C HIS A 686 -13.38 -15.46 43.66
N PRO A 687 -13.97 -14.77 44.66
CA PRO A 687 -14.82 -13.61 44.42
C PRO A 687 -14.14 -12.59 43.51
N VAL A 688 -14.85 -12.16 42.46
CA VAL A 688 -14.30 -11.22 41.49
C VAL A 688 -15.34 -10.22 41.03
N TRP A 689 -14.98 -8.94 41.05
CA TRP A 689 -15.79 -7.88 40.47
C TRP A 689 -15.15 -7.42 39.17
N VAL A 690 -15.93 -7.44 38.10
CA VAL A 690 -15.45 -7.12 36.75
C VAL A 690 -16.04 -5.80 36.27
N LEU A 691 -15.16 -4.86 35.95
CA LEU A 691 -15.52 -3.55 35.41
C LEU A 691 -15.54 -3.65 33.88
N LEU A 692 -16.71 -3.42 33.29
CA LEU A 692 -16.97 -3.67 31.88
C LEU A 692 -17.27 -2.38 31.11
N PRO A 693 -16.67 -2.20 29.92
CA PRO A 693 -17.06 -1.13 29.02
C PRO A 693 -18.42 -1.41 28.37
N ASP A 694 -18.97 -0.40 27.71
CA ASP A 694 -20.11 -0.54 26.81
C ASP A 694 -19.70 -0.26 25.36
N PRO A 695 -19.94 -1.19 24.40
CA PRO A 695 -20.47 -2.54 24.61
C PRO A 695 -19.45 -3.47 25.30
N PRO A 696 -19.92 -4.46 26.08
CA PRO A 696 -19.04 -5.44 26.73
C PRO A 696 -18.49 -6.45 25.71
N GLU A 697 -17.42 -7.13 26.11
CA GLU A 697 -16.94 -8.33 25.43
C GLU A 697 -17.97 -9.46 25.55
N TRP A 698 -18.11 -10.30 24.51
CA TRP A 698 -19.23 -11.24 24.40
C TRP A 698 -19.30 -12.26 25.53
N ARG A 699 -18.18 -12.58 26.20
CA ARG A 699 -18.14 -13.49 27.36
C ARG A 699 -19.01 -13.00 28.51
N TRP A 700 -19.18 -11.69 28.64
CA TRP A 700 -19.89 -11.08 29.75
C TRP A 700 -21.37 -10.81 29.46
N LEU A 701 -21.83 -10.98 28.22
CA LEU A 701 -23.21 -10.71 27.77
C LEU A 701 -23.65 -9.24 28.02
N ARG A 702 -24.80 -8.79 27.51
CA ARG A 702 -25.19 -7.36 27.62
C ARG A 702 -25.90 -6.98 28.93
N ASN A 703 -27.01 -7.65 29.24
CA ASN A 703 -28.02 -7.14 30.17
C ASN A 703 -28.05 -7.91 31.49
N ARG A 704 -26.92 -8.00 32.18
CA ARG A 704 -26.84 -8.72 33.46
C ARG A 704 -25.63 -8.34 34.32
N ASP A 705 -25.79 -8.45 35.63
CA ASP A 705 -24.72 -8.13 36.59
C ASP A 705 -24.02 -9.39 37.13
N ASP A 706 -24.38 -10.57 36.63
CA ASP A 706 -23.78 -11.87 36.95
C ASP A 706 -23.00 -12.45 35.75
N SER A 707 -22.08 -13.39 35.99
CA SER A 707 -21.40 -14.13 34.91
C SER A 707 -21.97 -15.54 34.74
N ARG A 708 -22.21 -15.93 33.49
CA ARG A 708 -22.55 -17.32 33.15
C ARG A 708 -21.36 -18.27 33.17
N TRP A 709 -20.15 -17.72 33.19
CA TRP A 709 -18.90 -18.48 33.20
C TRP A 709 -18.30 -18.63 34.60
N TYR A 710 -18.56 -17.66 35.47
CA TYR A 710 -17.95 -17.54 36.80
C TYR A 710 -19.03 -17.23 37.85
N PRO A 711 -19.50 -18.23 38.62
CA PRO A 711 -20.60 -18.06 39.56
C PRO A 711 -20.37 -16.95 40.61
N ASP A 712 -19.13 -16.77 41.07
CA ASP A 712 -18.75 -15.78 42.11
C ASP A 712 -18.41 -14.39 41.52
N ALA A 713 -18.65 -14.18 40.22
CA ALA A 713 -18.36 -12.92 39.56
C ALA A 713 -19.55 -11.95 39.62
N ARG A 714 -19.27 -10.70 39.98
CA ARG A 714 -20.20 -9.58 39.89
C ARG A 714 -19.73 -8.59 38.84
N LEU A 715 -20.62 -8.11 37.99
CA LEU A 715 -20.28 -7.23 36.86
C LEU A 715 -20.74 -5.80 37.15
N PHE A 716 -19.89 -4.83 36.83
CA PHE A 716 -20.18 -3.40 36.90
C PHE A 716 -19.99 -2.80 35.51
N ARG A 717 -21.03 -2.18 34.96
CA ARG A 717 -21.07 -1.79 33.55
C ARG A 717 -21.13 -0.28 33.39
N GLN A 718 -20.47 0.22 32.35
CA GLN A 718 -20.68 1.59 31.91
C GLN A 718 -22.15 1.81 31.53
N ALA A 719 -22.75 2.88 32.06
CA ALA A 719 -24.06 3.34 31.60
C ALA A 719 -23.94 4.17 30.31
N VAL A 720 -22.78 4.81 30.11
CA VAL A 720 -22.43 5.60 28.93
C VAL A 720 -21.03 5.19 28.50
N ALA A 721 -20.87 4.78 27.24
CA ALA A 721 -19.59 4.36 26.68
C ALA A 721 -18.48 5.40 26.95
N GLY A 722 -17.32 4.92 27.40
CA GLY A 722 -16.15 5.75 27.73
C GLY A 722 -16.25 6.50 29.07
N ARG A 723 -17.38 6.44 29.80
CA ARG A 723 -17.55 7.10 31.11
C ARG A 723 -17.39 6.10 32.26
N TRP A 724 -16.17 6.01 32.78
CA TRP A 724 -15.85 5.10 33.89
C TRP A 724 -16.23 5.61 35.29
N ALA A 725 -16.39 6.92 35.49
CA ALA A 725 -16.63 7.49 36.83
C ALA A 725 -17.84 6.86 37.54
N SER A 726 -18.98 6.70 36.85
CA SER A 726 -20.18 6.08 37.42
C SER A 726 -19.98 4.60 37.80
N VAL A 727 -19.09 3.90 37.09
CA VAL A 727 -18.72 2.52 37.41
C VAL A 727 -17.94 2.48 38.72
N ILE A 728 -16.98 3.40 38.88
CA ILE A 728 -16.19 3.53 40.11
C ILE A 728 -17.08 3.90 41.30
N ASP A 729 -18.03 4.83 41.12
CA ASP A 729 -18.98 5.20 42.18
C ASP A 729 -19.84 4.00 42.61
N ALA A 730 -20.30 3.19 41.65
CA ALA A 730 -21.07 1.97 41.93
C ALA A 730 -20.23 0.92 42.69
N VAL A 731 -18.95 0.78 42.35
CA VAL A 731 -18.00 -0.09 43.08
C VAL A 731 -17.78 0.44 44.50
N CYS A 732 -17.55 1.74 44.68
CA CYS A 732 -17.42 2.36 46.01
C CYS A 732 -18.64 2.09 46.88
N ALA A 733 -19.85 2.31 46.37
CA ALA A 733 -21.10 2.07 47.09
C ALA A 733 -21.35 0.58 47.40
N ALA A 734 -20.76 -0.33 46.63
CA ALA A 734 -20.80 -1.76 46.90
C ALA A 734 -19.78 -2.17 47.96
N LEU A 735 -18.58 -1.59 47.96
CA LEU A 735 -17.53 -1.87 48.95
C LEU A 735 -17.85 -1.28 50.32
N ASP A 736 -18.40 -0.06 50.40
CA ASP A 736 -18.78 0.59 51.67
C ASP A 736 -19.78 -0.27 52.48
N ARG A 737 -20.58 -1.09 51.79
CA ARG A 737 -21.49 -2.06 52.43
C ARG A 737 -20.80 -3.31 52.99
N ILE A 738 -19.57 -3.59 52.57
CA ILE A 738 -18.76 -4.74 53.00
C ILE A 738 -17.74 -4.31 54.05
N THR A 739 -17.30 -3.05 54.03
CA THR A 739 -16.28 -2.51 54.95
C THR A 739 -16.86 -1.89 56.22
N ARG A 740 -18.18 -1.71 56.32
CA ARG A 740 -18.91 -1.36 57.55
C ARG A 740 -19.43 -2.63 58.21
#